data_AF-A0A7C3CQB8-F1
#
_entry.id   AF-A0A7C3CQB8-F1
#
_cell.length_a   1.000
_cell.length_b   1.000
_cell.length_c   1.000
_cell.angle_alpha   90.00
_cell.angle_beta   90.00
_cell.angle_gamma   90.00
#
_symmetry.space_group_name_H-M   'P 1'
#
loop_
_entity.id
_entity.type
_entity.pdbx_description
1 polymer ?
#
loop_
_entity_poly.entity_id
_entity_poly.type
_entity_poly.pdbx_seq_one_letter_code
_entity_poly.pdbx_strand_id
1 'polypeptide(L)'
;MTTGYAPPLAINFIWHPSDSDDVTPILDVIRMSFARDKDKPFSRGLNIPLFFFSSQNSGEAPPDYPEELANNNILFVFTSVNTVGRKEWRRYIEGLPQSSSIHIVPIAIDSDGYGHRGTLSGLNCIRISDWPVENRDLNAVVALAHEIYRFGCKTVSPEDKGIESSITIFLSHSKSDDTGKLHSEKIKHFIDNTNMNRFFDANEISPGYHFDQEIEKHIQDSTLLAIESDAYSSRYWCQREILIAKHHNRPVVVVNCLKDFEDRIFPAASNVPCVHISPVVPMSERDVLRVLSTAIIETVRYNYSLQCLDSYRLAGWIDQNCALTARPPEIRQVLSYKKGGVREICYPEPPVYSIEADWHEALEIQAFTPLWSPSERDCLSDKRVGISISDVSGDGFATHHIHPDHLVRLAQDLARHLLARSATLLYGGDLRPGGFTEFILDEARILKDRLGEAAPRVENHLAWPLYVSDPEMTAWRARYNQVMETVEYEIPGDIADDLDKGRFLPPNTPRNSYIWSRCLTDMRENSISSSTARICAGGRLAGYKGKMPGVLEEIVLALNKQKPIYLLGAFGGVVGDVCKLLLSADVPESLAENWQITHNEGYSDLQELARSHGHGCDYETITVSLGSHSVSELASRCGLEENEYKRLMVSPFVGECVYLILKGLKGK
;
A
#
# COMPACT_ATOMS: atom_id res chain seq x y z
N MET A 1 -27.32 9.46 -4.55
CA MET A 1 -26.70 8.50 -3.62
C MET A 1 -25.41 8.06 -4.27
N THR A 2 -24.28 8.62 -3.85
CA THR A 2 -22.96 8.14 -4.29
C THR A 2 -22.74 6.77 -3.64
N THR A 3 -22.62 5.74 -4.47
CA THR A 3 -22.14 4.43 -4.02
C THR A 3 -20.74 4.64 -3.44
N GLY A 4 -20.49 4.19 -2.20
CA GLY A 4 -19.17 4.29 -1.57
C GLY A 4 -18.10 3.61 -2.42
N TYR A 5 -16.88 4.13 -2.40
CA TYR A 5 -15.75 3.51 -3.09
C TYR A 5 -15.46 2.13 -2.49
N ALA A 6 -15.35 1.13 -3.36
CA ALA A 6 -14.80 -0.19 -3.03
C ALA A 6 -13.67 -0.50 -4.01
N PRO A 7 -12.49 -0.95 -3.55
CA PRO A 7 -11.44 -1.37 -4.46
C PRO A 7 -11.89 -2.57 -5.28
N PRO A 8 -11.37 -2.73 -6.51
CA PRO A 8 -11.73 -3.86 -7.36
C PRO A 8 -11.33 -5.23 -6.77
N LEU A 9 -10.27 -5.25 -5.97
CA LEU A 9 -9.65 -6.47 -5.46
C LEU A 9 -9.01 -6.23 -4.09
N ALA A 10 -9.19 -7.20 -3.19
CA ALA A 10 -8.42 -7.38 -1.96
C ALA A 10 -7.93 -8.84 -1.84
N ILE A 11 -6.80 -9.03 -1.17
CA ILE A 11 -6.19 -10.35 -0.99
C ILE A 11 -6.01 -10.64 0.50
N ASN A 12 -6.43 -11.82 0.93
CA ASN A 12 -6.40 -12.28 2.32
C ASN A 12 -5.52 -13.53 2.40
N PHE A 13 -4.56 -13.55 3.33
CA PHE A 13 -3.70 -14.70 3.59
C PHE A 13 -4.03 -15.31 4.94
N ILE A 14 -4.29 -16.61 4.98
CA ILE A 14 -4.69 -17.33 6.19
C ILE A 14 -3.71 -18.46 6.44
N TRP A 15 -3.08 -18.49 7.62
CA TRP A 15 -2.17 -19.59 7.99
C TRP A 15 -2.13 -19.82 9.50
N HIS A 16 -1.84 -21.06 9.88
CA HIS A 16 -1.61 -21.41 11.28
C HIS A 16 -0.20 -20.96 11.73
N PRO A 17 -0.02 -20.39 12.94
CA PRO A 17 1.25 -19.79 13.35
C PRO A 17 2.43 -20.78 13.40
N SER A 18 2.19 -22.07 13.66
CA SER A 18 3.25 -23.10 13.60
C SER A 18 3.74 -23.42 12.18
N ASP A 19 3.09 -22.89 11.15
CA ASP A 19 3.52 -23.04 9.75
C ASP A 19 4.33 -21.82 9.26
N SER A 20 4.63 -20.86 10.14
CA SER A 20 5.24 -19.58 9.77
C SER A 20 6.60 -19.71 9.09
N ASP A 21 7.38 -20.75 9.39
CA ASP A 21 8.69 -20.98 8.75
C ASP A 21 8.55 -21.29 7.26
N ASP A 22 7.48 -21.98 6.85
CA ASP A 22 7.18 -22.28 5.44
C ASP A 22 6.42 -21.13 4.76
N VAL A 23 5.56 -20.43 5.50
CA VAL A 23 4.64 -19.42 4.95
C VAL A 23 5.26 -18.02 4.86
N THR A 24 6.00 -17.58 5.87
CA THR A 24 6.54 -16.20 5.95
C THR A 24 7.41 -15.84 4.74
N PRO A 25 8.35 -16.71 4.28
CA PRO A 25 9.15 -16.41 3.10
C PRO A 25 8.31 -16.19 1.83
N ILE A 26 7.19 -16.90 1.70
CA ILE A 26 6.24 -16.71 0.58
C ILE A 26 5.54 -15.36 0.74
N LEU A 27 5.00 -15.07 1.94
CA LEU A 27 4.28 -13.82 2.20
C LEU A 27 5.17 -12.59 1.98
N ASP A 28 6.45 -12.65 2.33
CA ASP A 28 7.38 -11.54 2.12
C ASP A 28 7.56 -11.21 0.64
N VAL A 29 7.80 -12.22 -0.20
CA VAL A 29 7.99 -12.01 -1.64
C VAL A 29 6.69 -11.55 -2.31
N ILE A 30 5.54 -12.10 -1.89
CA ILE A 30 4.22 -11.68 -2.36
C ILE A 30 3.93 -10.24 -1.95
N ARG A 31 4.20 -9.86 -0.71
CA ARG A 31 4.03 -8.49 -0.21
C ARG A 31 4.90 -7.49 -0.99
N MET A 32 6.15 -7.85 -1.28
CA MET A 32 7.05 -7.04 -2.11
C MET A 32 6.58 -6.92 -3.57
N SER A 33 5.79 -7.87 -4.07
CA SER A 33 5.33 -7.91 -5.46
C SER A 33 3.99 -7.19 -5.68
N PHE A 34 3.07 -7.29 -4.71
CA PHE A 34 1.67 -6.85 -4.88
C PHE A 34 1.29 -5.63 -4.06
N ALA A 35 2.06 -5.32 -3.02
CA ALA A 35 1.87 -4.11 -2.26
C ALA A 35 2.97 -3.11 -2.59
N ARG A 36 2.71 -1.85 -2.28
CA ARG A 36 3.64 -0.78 -2.59
C ARG A 36 4.98 -0.97 -1.87
N ASP A 37 6.07 -0.82 -2.60
CA ASP A 37 7.42 -0.82 -2.02
C ASP A 37 7.65 0.49 -1.25
N LYS A 38 7.81 0.39 0.07
CA LYS A 38 8.07 1.53 0.94
C LYS A 38 9.45 2.15 0.71
N ASP A 39 10.41 1.38 0.19
CA ASP A 39 11.77 1.82 -0.07
C ASP A 39 11.91 2.38 -1.51
N LYS A 40 10.90 2.13 -2.36
CA LYS A 40 10.78 2.68 -3.72
C LYS A 40 9.43 3.36 -3.93
N PRO A 41 9.16 4.48 -3.23
CA PRO A 41 7.85 5.13 -3.25
C PRO A 41 7.41 5.60 -4.64
N PHE A 42 8.34 5.81 -5.57
CA PHE A 42 8.04 6.21 -6.95
C PHE A 42 8.07 5.07 -7.97
N SER A 43 8.23 3.82 -7.49
CA SER A 43 8.04 2.66 -8.36
C SER A 43 6.56 2.56 -8.76
N ARG A 44 6.31 2.08 -9.97
CA ARG A 44 4.95 1.81 -10.49
C ARG A 44 4.45 0.44 -10.03
N GLY A 45 4.75 0.08 -8.78
CA GLY A 45 4.36 -1.18 -8.18
C GLY A 45 2.85 -1.29 -8.04
N LEU A 46 2.38 -2.51 -7.78
CA LEU A 46 1.00 -2.75 -7.36
C LEU A 46 0.76 -2.16 -5.97
N ASN A 47 -0.47 -1.80 -5.68
CA ASN A 47 -0.91 -1.38 -4.35
C ASN A 47 -2.21 -2.09 -3.97
N ILE A 48 -2.24 -3.40 -4.17
CA ILE A 48 -3.41 -4.22 -3.82
C ILE A 48 -3.49 -4.31 -2.29
N PRO A 49 -4.65 -4.08 -1.67
CA PRO A 49 -4.86 -4.31 -0.25
C PRO A 49 -4.57 -5.76 0.13
N LEU A 50 -3.64 -5.95 1.06
CA LEU A 50 -3.26 -7.27 1.59
C LEU A 50 -3.65 -7.34 3.07
N PHE A 51 -4.39 -8.38 3.43
CA PHE A 51 -4.80 -8.69 4.79
C PHE A 51 -4.26 -10.05 5.21
N PHE A 52 -3.96 -10.20 6.50
CA PHE A 52 -3.27 -11.34 7.07
C PHE A 52 -4.09 -11.87 8.25
N PHE A 53 -4.32 -13.18 8.30
CA PHE A 53 -5.13 -13.84 9.33
C PHE A 53 -4.31 -14.98 9.92
N SER A 54 -3.84 -14.77 11.14
CA SER A 54 -3.14 -15.78 11.94
C SER A 54 -3.42 -15.56 13.42
N SER A 55 -2.67 -16.20 14.30
CA SER A 55 -2.85 -16.02 15.75
C SER A 55 -1.52 -15.99 16.49
N GLN A 56 -1.48 -15.41 17.69
CA GLN A 56 -0.30 -15.50 18.55
C GLN A 56 -0.09 -16.89 19.13
N ASN A 57 -1.18 -17.66 19.28
CA ASN A 57 -1.22 -18.93 19.97
C ASN A 57 -1.67 -20.05 19.04
N SER A 58 -0.87 -21.11 18.92
CA SER A 58 -1.23 -22.28 18.10
C SER A 58 -2.55 -22.98 18.48
N GLY A 59 -3.11 -22.70 19.67
CA GLY A 59 -4.38 -23.29 20.12
C GLY A 59 -5.62 -22.58 19.58
N GLU A 60 -5.48 -21.33 19.16
CA GLU A 60 -6.60 -20.43 18.85
C GLU A 60 -6.51 -19.97 17.40
N ALA A 61 -7.64 -19.96 16.70
CA ALA A 61 -7.77 -19.34 15.39
C ALA A 61 -8.14 -17.85 15.56
N PRO A 62 -8.03 -17.02 14.51
CA PRO A 62 -8.59 -15.66 14.54
C PRO A 62 -10.05 -15.65 15.03
N PRO A 63 -10.47 -14.62 15.78
CA PRO A 63 -11.82 -14.53 16.32
C PRO A 63 -12.86 -14.15 15.25
N ASP A 64 -12.43 -13.57 14.14
CA ASP A 64 -13.25 -13.11 13.02
C ASP A 64 -12.74 -13.65 11.67
N TYR A 65 -13.60 -13.56 10.66
CA TYR A 65 -13.32 -14.02 9.29
C TYR A 65 -13.01 -12.84 8.37
N PRO A 66 -12.30 -13.06 7.24
CA PRO A 66 -12.10 -12.04 6.23
C PRO A 66 -13.41 -11.39 5.75
N GLU A 67 -13.47 -10.07 5.80
CA GLU A 67 -14.62 -9.27 5.35
C GLU A 67 -14.61 -9.01 3.83
N GLU A 68 -15.79 -8.76 3.25
CA GLU A 68 -15.94 -8.39 1.83
C GLU A 68 -15.67 -6.90 1.61
N LEU A 69 -14.41 -6.48 1.79
CA LEU A 69 -14.01 -5.08 1.68
C LEU A 69 -13.80 -4.59 0.24
N ALA A 70 -13.73 -5.51 -0.73
CA ALA A 70 -13.52 -5.24 -2.15
C ALA A 70 -14.58 -5.94 -3.03
N ASN A 71 -14.66 -5.55 -4.30
CA ASN A 71 -15.55 -6.20 -5.28
C ASN A 71 -15.20 -7.69 -5.48
N ASN A 72 -13.92 -8.02 -5.41
CA ASN A 72 -13.41 -9.40 -5.37
C ASN A 72 -12.44 -9.55 -4.21
N ASN A 73 -12.58 -10.63 -3.45
CA ASN A 73 -11.79 -10.93 -2.26
C ASN A 73 -11.18 -12.32 -2.45
N ILE A 74 -9.87 -12.39 -2.66
CA ILE A 74 -9.17 -13.66 -2.84
C ILE A 74 -8.64 -14.12 -1.48
N LEU A 75 -9.00 -15.33 -1.06
CA LEU A 75 -8.55 -15.94 0.18
C LEU A 75 -7.53 -17.03 -0.17
N PHE A 76 -6.25 -16.74 0.02
CA PHE A 76 -5.18 -17.72 -0.01
C PHE A 76 -5.09 -18.42 1.34
N VAL A 77 -5.48 -19.69 1.37
CA VAL A 77 -5.62 -20.47 2.60
C VAL A 77 -4.52 -21.51 2.65
N PHE A 78 -3.49 -21.27 3.48
CA PHE A 78 -2.42 -22.23 3.69
C PHE A 78 -2.91 -23.37 4.60
N THR A 79 -2.90 -24.59 4.07
CA THR A 79 -3.37 -25.79 4.76
C THR A 79 -2.24 -26.77 5.03
N SER A 80 -2.31 -27.42 6.19
CA SER A 80 -1.27 -28.27 6.76
C SER A 80 -1.84 -29.23 7.81
N VAL A 81 -0.99 -30.12 8.31
CA VAL A 81 -1.25 -30.94 9.50
C VAL A 81 -1.69 -30.11 10.70
N ASN A 82 -1.22 -28.87 10.86
CA ASN A 82 -1.59 -28.01 11.98
C ASN A 82 -3.01 -27.45 11.83
N THR A 83 -3.38 -27.01 10.64
CA THR A 83 -4.74 -26.52 10.36
C THR A 83 -5.77 -27.64 10.41
N VAL A 84 -5.43 -28.86 9.96
CA VAL A 84 -6.34 -30.01 10.01
C VAL A 84 -6.35 -30.63 11.40
N GLY A 85 -5.21 -30.80 12.06
CA GLY A 85 -5.08 -31.54 13.31
C GLY A 85 -5.71 -30.86 14.53
N ARG A 86 -5.88 -29.52 14.48
CA ARG A 86 -6.39 -28.73 15.60
C ARG A 86 -7.84 -28.35 15.39
N LYS A 87 -8.71 -28.71 16.35
CA LYS A 87 -10.17 -28.58 16.23
C LYS A 87 -10.63 -27.16 15.91
N GLU A 88 -10.09 -26.14 16.60
CA GLU A 88 -10.49 -24.75 16.41
C GLU A 88 -10.05 -24.22 15.04
N TRP A 89 -8.84 -24.55 14.59
CA TRP A 89 -8.35 -24.20 13.26
C TRP A 89 -9.09 -24.92 12.14
N ARG A 90 -9.38 -26.22 12.30
CA ARG A 90 -10.19 -26.95 11.34
C ARG A 90 -11.57 -26.31 11.21
N ARG A 91 -12.22 -26.01 12.34
CA ARG A 91 -13.53 -25.34 12.37
C ARG A 91 -13.50 -23.97 11.69
N TYR A 92 -12.44 -23.20 11.92
CA TYR A 92 -12.26 -21.89 11.29
C TYR A 92 -12.09 -22.01 9.78
N ILE A 93 -11.16 -22.83 9.30
CA ILE A 93 -10.88 -23.00 7.86
C ILE A 93 -12.09 -23.57 7.11
N GLU A 94 -12.75 -24.59 7.65
CA GLU A 94 -13.93 -25.21 7.02
C GLU A 94 -15.18 -24.30 7.08
N GLY A 95 -15.14 -23.25 7.92
CA GLY A 95 -16.22 -22.28 8.14
C GLY A 95 -16.01 -20.93 7.43
N LEU A 96 -14.99 -20.80 6.57
CA LEU A 96 -14.74 -19.57 5.83
C LEU A 96 -15.97 -19.13 5.01
N PRO A 97 -16.24 -17.82 4.90
CA PRO A 97 -17.40 -17.30 4.20
C PRO A 97 -17.38 -17.66 2.70
N GLN A 98 -18.57 -17.83 2.12
CA GLN A 98 -18.77 -18.04 0.69
C GLN A 98 -19.78 -17.03 0.16
N SER A 99 -19.39 -16.35 -0.93
CA SER A 99 -20.26 -15.45 -1.68
C SER A 99 -19.72 -15.32 -3.11
N SER A 100 -20.43 -14.62 -3.98
CA SER A 100 -19.96 -14.40 -5.35
C SER A 100 -18.73 -13.48 -5.45
N SER A 101 -18.40 -12.74 -4.39
CA SER A 101 -17.23 -11.86 -4.34
C SER A 101 -16.02 -12.55 -3.70
N ILE A 102 -16.18 -13.72 -3.08
CA ILE A 102 -15.13 -14.43 -2.35
C ILE A 102 -14.61 -15.62 -3.16
N HIS A 103 -13.31 -15.63 -3.42
CA HIS A 103 -12.62 -16.69 -4.16
C HIS A 103 -11.59 -17.38 -3.25
N ILE A 104 -11.86 -18.63 -2.87
CA ILE A 104 -10.98 -19.40 -1.98
C ILE A 104 -9.97 -20.21 -2.81
N VAL A 105 -8.68 -20.01 -2.56
CA VAL A 105 -7.58 -20.74 -3.19
C VAL A 105 -6.77 -21.46 -2.11
N PRO A 106 -6.97 -22.78 -1.92
CA PRO A 106 -6.21 -23.54 -0.93
C PRO A 106 -4.77 -23.81 -1.40
N ILE A 107 -3.82 -23.67 -0.47
CA ILE A 107 -2.40 -23.89 -0.67
C ILE A 107 -1.93 -24.95 0.33
N ALA A 108 -1.72 -26.17 -0.13
CA ALA A 108 -1.25 -27.27 0.71
C ALA A 108 0.27 -27.14 0.95
N ILE A 109 0.64 -27.01 2.22
CA ILE A 109 2.03 -27.04 2.71
C ILE A 109 2.52 -28.50 2.74
N ASP A 110 1.67 -29.41 3.21
CA ASP A 110 1.94 -30.84 3.34
C ASP A 110 0.77 -31.69 2.82
N SER A 111 0.93 -33.02 2.83
CA SER A 111 -0.10 -33.95 2.35
C SER A 111 -1.34 -34.04 3.24
N ASP A 112 -1.23 -33.67 4.53
CA ASP A 112 -2.39 -33.65 5.42
C ASP A 112 -3.29 -32.43 5.11
N GLY A 113 -2.72 -31.35 4.56
CA GLY A 113 -3.43 -30.15 4.11
C GLY A 113 -4.55 -30.38 3.09
N TYR A 114 -4.60 -31.55 2.43
CA TYR A 114 -5.72 -31.95 1.56
C TYR A 114 -6.98 -32.39 2.32
N GLY A 115 -6.87 -32.62 3.63
CA GLY A 115 -7.90 -33.28 4.44
C GLY A 115 -9.07 -32.39 4.88
N HIS A 116 -9.06 -31.10 4.57
CA HIS A 116 -10.13 -30.17 4.95
C HIS A 116 -11.44 -30.45 4.20
N ARG A 117 -12.56 -30.23 4.88
CA ARG A 117 -13.92 -30.33 4.34
C ARG A 117 -14.58 -28.94 4.29
N GLY A 118 -15.90 -28.89 4.42
CA GLY A 118 -16.66 -27.64 4.42
C GLY A 118 -16.46 -26.86 3.14
N THR A 119 -16.07 -25.60 3.29
CA THR A 119 -15.89 -24.65 2.18
C THR A 119 -14.73 -24.99 1.24
N LEU A 120 -13.76 -25.80 1.69
CA LEU A 120 -12.64 -26.27 0.88
C LEU A 120 -12.91 -27.63 0.20
N SER A 121 -14.05 -28.27 0.49
CA SER A 121 -14.35 -29.63 0.01
C SER A 121 -14.40 -29.70 -1.52
N GLY A 122 -13.51 -30.51 -2.10
CA GLY A 122 -13.45 -30.74 -3.55
C GLY A 122 -12.66 -29.67 -4.33
N LEU A 123 -12.06 -28.69 -3.65
CA LEU A 123 -11.18 -27.72 -4.29
C LEU A 123 -9.80 -28.34 -4.55
N ASN A 124 -9.23 -28.06 -5.73
CA ASN A 124 -7.85 -28.41 -6.01
C ASN A 124 -6.89 -27.43 -5.31
N CYS A 125 -5.80 -27.95 -4.75
CA CYS A 125 -4.82 -27.15 -4.03
C CYS A 125 -3.62 -26.79 -4.91
N ILE A 126 -3.08 -25.58 -4.71
CA ILE A 126 -1.67 -25.31 -5.01
C ILE A 126 -0.82 -26.12 -4.03
N ARG A 127 0.28 -26.72 -4.48
CA ARG A 127 1.11 -27.63 -3.68
C ARG A 127 2.51 -27.08 -3.54
N ILE A 128 2.88 -26.67 -2.33
CA ILE A 128 4.23 -26.11 -2.07
C ILE A 128 5.31 -27.19 -2.24
N SER A 129 4.97 -28.46 -1.96
CA SER A 129 5.87 -29.61 -2.11
C SER A 129 6.35 -29.83 -3.54
N ASP A 130 5.61 -29.35 -4.54
CA ASP A 130 5.92 -29.56 -5.96
C ASP A 130 7.01 -28.58 -6.44
N TRP A 131 7.34 -27.56 -5.65
CA TRP A 131 8.32 -26.53 -6.01
C TRP A 131 9.73 -26.86 -5.52
N PRO A 132 10.75 -26.78 -6.38
CA PRO A 132 12.15 -26.89 -5.98
C PRO A 132 12.50 -25.84 -4.92
N VAL A 133 13.23 -26.24 -3.87
CA VAL A 133 13.60 -25.36 -2.75
C VAL A 133 14.32 -24.10 -3.23
N GLU A 134 15.20 -24.23 -4.22
CA GLU A 134 16.00 -23.13 -4.78
C GLU A 134 15.20 -22.02 -5.48
N ASN A 135 14.00 -22.32 -5.97
CA ASN A 135 13.14 -21.39 -6.70
C ASN A 135 11.73 -21.32 -6.10
N ARG A 136 11.57 -21.72 -4.84
CA ARG A 136 10.26 -21.76 -4.16
C ARG A 136 9.64 -20.36 -4.09
N ASP A 137 10.47 -19.34 -3.89
CA ASP A 137 10.08 -17.93 -3.91
C ASP A 137 9.36 -17.54 -5.21
N LEU A 138 10.01 -17.76 -6.35
CA LEU A 138 9.47 -17.35 -7.65
C LEU A 138 8.33 -18.25 -8.12
N ASN A 139 8.35 -19.55 -7.79
CA ASN A 139 7.22 -20.44 -8.06
C ASN A 139 5.97 -19.98 -7.31
N ALA A 140 6.11 -19.59 -6.04
CA ALA A 140 5.02 -19.04 -5.27
C ALA A 140 4.47 -17.75 -5.90
N VAL A 141 5.36 -16.85 -6.33
CA VAL A 141 4.93 -15.63 -7.05
C VAL A 141 4.18 -15.98 -8.32
N VAL A 142 4.70 -16.84 -9.19
CA VAL A 142 4.03 -17.22 -10.44
C VAL A 142 2.65 -17.82 -10.16
N ALA A 143 2.55 -18.78 -9.23
CA ALA A 143 1.30 -19.45 -8.92
C ALA A 143 0.25 -18.50 -8.32
N LEU A 144 0.62 -17.72 -7.31
CA LEU A 144 -0.32 -16.79 -6.66
C LEU A 144 -0.68 -15.61 -7.59
N ALA A 145 0.28 -15.07 -8.36
CA ALA A 145 0.01 -14.03 -9.35
C ALA A 145 -1.00 -14.48 -10.41
N HIS A 146 -0.90 -15.74 -10.85
CA HIS A 146 -1.80 -16.29 -11.85
C HIS A 146 -3.23 -16.40 -11.31
N GLU A 147 -3.41 -16.88 -10.07
CA GLU A 147 -4.74 -16.93 -9.46
C GLU A 147 -5.29 -15.53 -9.13
N ILE A 148 -4.42 -14.57 -8.75
CA ILE A 148 -4.80 -13.15 -8.64
C ILE A 148 -5.33 -12.60 -9.96
N TYR A 149 -4.68 -12.93 -11.08
CA TYR A 149 -5.18 -12.55 -12.40
C TYR A 149 -6.54 -13.21 -12.71
N ARG A 150 -6.68 -14.51 -12.47
CA ARG A 150 -7.91 -15.26 -12.79
C ARG A 150 -9.12 -14.72 -12.05
N PHE A 151 -9.01 -14.51 -10.74
CA PHE A 151 -10.14 -14.10 -9.90
C PHE A 151 -10.28 -12.59 -9.73
N GLY A 152 -9.21 -11.81 -9.95
CA GLY A 152 -9.22 -10.36 -9.79
C GLY A 152 -9.36 -9.58 -11.11
N CYS A 153 -8.84 -10.12 -12.23
CA CYS A 153 -8.78 -9.39 -13.51
C CYS A 153 -9.73 -9.95 -14.58
N LYS A 154 -10.29 -11.14 -14.38
CA LYS A 154 -11.24 -11.79 -15.30
C LYS A 154 -12.55 -12.06 -14.59
N THR A 155 -13.64 -12.02 -15.34
CA THR A 155 -14.93 -12.54 -14.89
C THR A 155 -14.91 -14.05 -15.06
N VAL A 156 -15.07 -14.78 -13.97
CA VAL A 156 -15.10 -16.25 -13.97
C VAL A 156 -16.55 -16.70 -13.82
N SER A 157 -17.06 -17.45 -14.80
CA SER A 157 -18.35 -18.15 -14.66
C SER A 157 -18.12 -19.56 -14.08
N PRO A 158 -19.00 -20.06 -13.19
CA PRO A 158 -18.93 -21.45 -12.71
C PRO A 158 -19.07 -22.50 -13.82
N GLU A 159 -19.63 -22.14 -14.98
CA GLU A 159 -19.81 -23.03 -16.13
C GLU A 159 -18.56 -23.14 -17.00
N ASP A 160 -17.65 -22.16 -16.91
CA ASP A 160 -16.44 -22.09 -17.74
C ASP A 160 -15.39 -23.08 -17.25
N LYS A 161 -14.59 -23.62 -18.19
CA LYS A 161 -13.43 -24.42 -17.78
C LYS A 161 -12.41 -23.49 -17.13
N GLY A 162 -11.79 -23.92 -16.03
CA GLY A 162 -10.79 -23.10 -15.33
C GLY A 162 -9.69 -22.53 -16.23
N ILE A 163 -9.27 -23.28 -17.26
CA ILE A 163 -8.27 -22.86 -18.25
C ILE A 163 -8.69 -21.66 -19.12
N GLU A 164 -9.99 -21.40 -19.27
CA GLU A 164 -10.52 -20.27 -20.05
C GLU A 164 -10.30 -18.92 -19.34
N SER A 165 -10.19 -18.96 -18.00
CA SER A 165 -9.82 -17.78 -17.19
C SER A 165 -8.30 -17.55 -17.10
N SER A 166 -7.48 -18.51 -17.56
CA SER A 166 -6.03 -18.45 -17.41
C SER A 166 -5.40 -17.35 -18.26
N ILE A 167 -4.29 -16.79 -17.77
CA ILE A 167 -3.51 -15.82 -18.52
C ILE A 167 -2.96 -16.44 -19.81
N THR A 168 -2.98 -15.66 -20.89
CA THR A 168 -2.37 -16.02 -22.17
C THR A 168 -1.13 -15.16 -22.41
N ILE A 169 0.03 -15.78 -22.58
CA ILE A 169 1.30 -15.10 -22.88
C ILE A 169 1.63 -15.23 -24.36
N PHE A 170 1.77 -14.11 -25.07
CA PHE A 170 2.22 -14.07 -26.46
C PHE A 170 3.73 -13.95 -26.50
N LEU A 171 4.40 -14.96 -27.08
CA LEU A 171 5.87 -15.03 -27.14
C LEU A 171 6.40 -14.43 -28.44
N SER A 172 6.67 -13.12 -28.42
CA SER A 172 7.24 -12.39 -29.55
C SER A 172 8.76 -12.52 -29.56
N HIS A 173 9.32 -13.01 -30.68
CA HIS A 173 10.76 -13.22 -30.83
C HIS A 173 11.20 -13.07 -32.29
N SER A 174 12.49 -12.83 -32.49
CA SER A 174 13.11 -12.88 -33.82
C SER A 174 13.33 -14.33 -34.25
N LYS A 175 12.90 -14.68 -35.47
CA LYS A 175 13.20 -15.99 -36.10
C LYS A 175 14.58 -16.05 -36.74
N SER A 176 15.30 -14.93 -36.77
CA SER A 176 16.59 -14.80 -37.47
C SER A 176 17.81 -15.05 -36.61
N ASP A 177 17.64 -15.18 -35.30
CA ASP A 177 18.70 -15.49 -34.35
C ASP A 177 18.26 -16.61 -33.41
N ASP A 178 19.25 -17.40 -32.96
CA ASP A 178 19.01 -18.54 -32.09
C ASP A 178 18.70 -18.12 -30.66
N THR A 179 19.23 -16.99 -30.17
CA THR A 179 19.05 -16.55 -28.78
C THR A 179 17.59 -16.28 -28.44
N GLY A 180 16.91 -15.41 -29.21
CA GLY A 180 15.51 -15.08 -28.95
C GLY A 180 14.60 -16.31 -29.11
N LYS A 181 14.86 -17.11 -30.16
CA LYS A 181 14.12 -18.34 -30.43
C LYS A 181 14.27 -19.38 -29.31
N LEU A 182 15.49 -19.74 -28.90
CA LEU A 182 15.72 -20.79 -27.90
C LEU A 182 15.21 -20.39 -26.51
N HIS A 183 15.32 -19.12 -26.14
CA HIS A 183 14.70 -18.61 -24.91
C HIS A 183 13.18 -18.68 -24.97
N SER A 184 12.57 -18.30 -26.10
CA SER A 184 11.12 -18.43 -26.29
C SER A 184 10.63 -19.88 -26.20
N GLU A 185 11.38 -20.83 -26.76
CA GLU A 185 11.07 -22.27 -26.69
C GLU A 185 11.17 -22.80 -25.26
N LYS A 186 12.17 -22.35 -24.49
CA LYS A 186 12.32 -22.73 -23.08
C LYS A 186 11.17 -22.22 -22.21
N ILE A 187 10.74 -20.96 -22.41
CA ILE A 187 9.58 -20.38 -21.72
C ILE A 187 8.29 -21.12 -22.11
N LYS A 188 8.10 -21.36 -23.42
CA LYS A 188 6.96 -22.14 -23.95
C LYS A 188 6.88 -23.52 -23.28
N HIS A 189 7.99 -24.25 -23.25
CA HIS A 189 8.03 -25.59 -22.65
C HIS A 189 7.71 -25.58 -21.16
N PHE A 190 8.12 -24.54 -20.43
CA PHE A 190 7.72 -24.37 -19.04
C PHE A 190 6.20 -24.16 -18.94
N ILE A 191 5.63 -23.22 -19.71
CA ILE A 191 4.19 -22.92 -19.69
C ILE A 191 3.35 -24.16 -20.06
N ASP A 192 3.78 -24.96 -21.03
CA ASP A 192 3.07 -26.17 -21.47
C ASP A 192 2.90 -27.23 -20.33
N ASN A 193 3.66 -27.12 -19.23
CA ASN A 193 3.54 -27.95 -18.02
C ASN A 193 2.77 -27.26 -16.87
N THR A 194 2.07 -26.17 -17.15
CA THR A 194 1.28 -25.40 -16.18
C THR A 194 -0.19 -25.27 -16.64
N ASN A 195 -1.01 -24.58 -15.85
CA ASN A 195 -2.38 -24.21 -16.21
C ASN A 195 -2.46 -22.83 -16.91
N MET A 196 -1.34 -22.25 -17.36
CA MET A 196 -1.33 -21.00 -18.14
C MET A 196 -1.47 -21.28 -19.64
N ASN A 197 -2.01 -20.32 -20.39
CA ASN A 197 -2.10 -20.36 -21.84
C ASN A 197 -0.91 -19.61 -22.48
N ARG A 198 -0.59 -19.94 -23.73
CA ARG A 198 0.42 -19.20 -24.51
C ARG A 198 0.07 -19.18 -25.98
N PHE A 199 0.61 -18.19 -26.69
CA PHE A 199 0.61 -18.12 -28.14
C PHE A 199 2.04 -18.12 -28.69
N PHE A 200 2.32 -19.01 -29.64
CA PHE A 200 3.62 -19.12 -30.33
C PHE A 200 3.42 -19.20 -31.84
N ASP A 201 3.74 -18.09 -32.51
CA ASP A 201 3.43 -17.85 -33.93
C ASP A 201 4.00 -18.92 -34.88
N ALA A 202 5.12 -19.55 -34.55
CA ALA A 202 5.77 -20.52 -35.42
C ALA A 202 4.91 -21.76 -35.71
N ASN A 203 3.99 -22.14 -34.81
CA ASN A 203 3.25 -23.40 -34.91
C ASN A 203 1.72 -23.25 -34.78
N GLU A 204 1.19 -22.08 -34.43
CA GLU A 204 -0.24 -21.93 -34.06
C GLU A 204 -1.11 -21.19 -35.08
N ILE A 205 -0.51 -20.57 -36.11
CA ILE A 205 -1.27 -19.98 -37.21
C ILE A 205 -1.61 -21.10 -38.21
N SER A 206 -2.91 -21.35 -38.38
CA SER A 206 -3.41 -22.40 -39.27
C SER A 206 -3.13 -22.11 -40.76
N PRO A 207 -2.78 -23.12 -41.57
CA PRO A 207 -2.60 -22.94 -43.01
C PRO A 207 -3.83 -22.33 -43.69
N GLY A 208 -3.63 -21.33 -44.54
CA GLY A 208 -4.70 -20.65 -45.28
C GLY A 208 -5.34 -19.44 -44.57
N TYR A 209 -4.92 -19.13 -43.34
CA TYR A 209 -5.36 -17.91 -42.62
C TYR A 209 -4.44 -16.72 -42.90
N HIS A 210 -5.01 -15.51 -42.79
CA HIS A 210 -4.26 -14.26 -42.92
C HIS A 210 -3.38 -14.03 -41.67
N PHE A 211 -2.06 -14.08 -41.87
CA PHE A 211 -1.06 -14.01 -40.81
C PHE A 211 -1.18 -12.74 -39.95
N ASP A 212 -1.41 -11.58 -40.57
CA ASP A 212 -1.59 -10.30 -39.89
C ASP A 212 -2.83 -10.27 -38.98
N GLN A 213 -3.97 -10.76 -39.48
CA GLN A 213 -5.23 -10.77 -38.75
C GLN A 213 -5.18 -11.72 -37.55
N GLU A 214 -4.52 -12.88 -37.69
CA GLU A 214 -4.39 -13.84 -36.60
C GLU A 214 -3.49 -13.29 -35.49
N ILE A 215 -2.36 -12.66 -35.82
CA ILE A 215 -1.50 -12.00 -34.82
C ILE A 215 -2.30 -10.95 -34.04
N GLU A 216 -3.04 -10.09 -34.73
CA GLU A 216 -3.79 -9.02 -34.08
C GLU A 216 -4.85 -9.55 -33.11
N LYS A 217 -5.62 -10.58 -33.51
CA LYS A 217 -6.61 -11.22 -32.62
C LYS A 217 -5.96 -11.81 -31.37
N HIS A 218 -4.86 -12.55 -31.51
CA HIS A 218 -4.20 -13.18 -30.36
C HIS A 218 -3.57 -12.15 -29.41
N ILE A 219 -3.06 -11.03 -29.92
CA ILE A 219 -2.52 -9.95 -29.08
C ILE A 219 -3.60 -9.31 -28.21
N GLN A 220 -4.82 -9.11 -28.73
CA GLN A 220 -5.91 -8.47 -27.99
C GLN A 220 -6.28 -9.19 -26.69
N ASP A 221 -6.05 -10.51 -26.62
CA ASP A 221 -6.41 -11.35 -25.47
C ASP A 221 -5.20 -11.80 -24.63
N SER A 222 -4.00 -11.31 -24.95
CA SER A 222 -2.76 -11.78 -24.31
C SER A 222 -1.94 -10.64 -23.68
N THR A 223 -0.94 -11.06 -22.93
CA THR A 223 0.20 -10.24 -22.51
C THR A 223 1.34 -10.48 -23.47
N LEU A 224 1.87 -9.42 -24.07
CA LEU A 224 2.97 -9.50 -25.02
C LEU A 224 4.30 -9.60 -24.27
N LEU A 225 5.03 -10.68 -24.51
CA LEU A 225 6.40 -10.86 -24.05
C LEU A 225 7.35 -10.68 -25.24
N ALA A 226 8.05 -9.55 -25.28
CA ALA A 226 9.00 -9.18 -26.32
C ALA A 226 10.41 -9.67 -25.95
N ILE A 227 10.90 -10.72 -26.60
CA ILE A 227 12.21 -11.32 -26.32
C ILE A 227 13.25 -10.65 -27.23
N GLU A 228 13.87 -9.61 -26.68
CA GLU A 228 14.74 -8.67 -27.39
C GLU A 228 16.18 -9.19 -27.46
N SER A 229 16.46 -9.91 -28.55
CA SER A 229 17.81 -10.25 -29.05
C SER A 229 18.29 -9.22 -30.07
N ASP A 230 19.55 -9.31 -30.49
CA ASP A 230 20.23 -8.34 -31.38
C ASP A 230 19.46 -8.01 -32.66
N ALA A 231 18.73 -8.98 -33.24
CA ALA A 231 17.96 -8.75 -34.45
C ALA A 231 16.50 -8.30 -34.18
N TYR A 232 15.99 -8.40 -32.96
CA TYR A 232 14.56 -8.23 -32.64
C TYR A 232 14.00 -6.88 -33.09
N SER A 233 14.63 -5.78 -32.67
CA SER A 233 14.17 -4.42 -32.94
C SER A 233 14.23 -4.05 -34.43
N SER A 234 14.96 -4.81 -35.27
CA SER A 234 15.03 -4.63 -36.72
C SER A 234 13.96 -5.40 -37.51
N ARG A 235 13.24 -6.33 -36.89
CA ARG A 235 12.24 -7.17 -37.57
C ARG A 235 10.89 -6.49 -37.63
N TYR A 236 10.38 -6.34 -38.86
CA TYR A 236 9.08 -5.71 -39.12
C TYR A 236 7.93 -6.31 -38.30
N TRP A 237 7.85 -7.64 -38.20
CA TRP A 237 6.79 -8.30 -37.43
C TRP A 237 6.90 -8.06 -35.93
N CYS A 238 8.10 -8.17 -35.35
CA CYS A 238 8.32 -7.85 -33.93
C CYS A 238 7.94 -6.40 -33.61
N GLN A 239 8.31 -5.44 -34.48
CA GLN A 239 7.88 -4.05 -34.35
C GLN A 239 6.35 -3.90 -34.43
N ARG A 240 5.71 -4.60 -35.38
CA ARG A 240 4.25 -4.60 -35.56
C ARG A 240 3.53 -5.13 -34.33
N GLU A 241 3.99 -6.23 -33.74
CA GLU A 241 3.38 -6.85 -32.56
C GLU A 241 3.38 -5.90 -31.36
N ILE A 242 4.50 -5.22 -31.08
CA ILE A 242 4.55 -4.18 -30.02
C ILE A 242 3.59 -3.03 -30.32
N LEU A 243 3.53 -2.55 -31.57
CA LEU A 243 2.62 -1.46 -31.94
C LEU A 243 1.14 -1.87 -31.82
N ILE A 244 0.80 -3.11 -32.19
CA ILE A 244 -0.55 -3.67 -32.04
C ILE A 244 -0.91 -3.77 -30.55
N ALA A 245 0.00 -4.29 -29.72
CA ALA A 245 -0.23 -4.39 -28.28
C ALA A 245 -0.46 -3.02 -27.64
N LYS A 246 0.36 -2.01 -27.98
CA LYS A 246 0.19 -0.63 -27.50
C LYS A 246 -1.10 0.02 -28.00
N HIS A 247 -1.51 -0.27 -29.24
CA HIS A 247 -2.75 0.24 -29.83
C HIS A 247 -3.98 -0.32 -29.13
N HIS A 248 -3.97 -1.62 -28.85
CA HIS A 248 -5.05 -2.34 -28.15
C HIS A 248 -4.94 -2.28 -26.62
N ASN A 249 -4.09 -1.40 -26.09
CA ASN A 249 -3.91 -1.21 -24.65
C ASN A 249 -3.66 -2.53 -23.91
N ARG A 250 -2.72 -3.32 -24.44
CA ARG A 250 -2.33 -4.63 -23.89
C ARG A 250 -1.08 -4.52 -23.03
N PRO A 251 -0.94 -5.35 -21.97
CA PRO A 251 0.30 -5.40 -21.20
C PRO A 251 1.45 -5.88 -22.08
N VAL A 252 2.59 -5.20 -21.96
CA VAL A 252 3.84 -5.54 -22.65
C VAL A 252 4.96 -5.63 -21.62
N VAL A 253 5.78 -6.68 -21.72
CA VAL A 253 7.03 -6.87 -20.97
C VAL A 253 8.15 -7.17 -21.96
N VAL A 254 9.30 -6.54 -21.77
CA VAL A 254 10.51 -6.78 -22.55
C VAL A 254 11.42 -7.73 -21.78
N VAL A 255 11.97 -8.72 -22.47
CA VAL A 255 13.03 -9.60 -22.00
C VAL A 255 14.28 -9.23 -22.78
N ASN A 256 15.14 -8.43 -22.18
CA ASN A 256 16.39 -8.01 -22.81
C ASN A 256 17.42 -9.14 -22.68
N CYS A 257 17.71 -9.78 -23.81
CA CYS A 257 18.74 -10.79 -23.97
C CYS A 257 19.75 -10.39 -25.06
N LEU A 258 20.01 -9.08 -25.22
CA LEU A 258 21.00 -8.56 -26.15
C LEU A 258 22.37 -9.16 -25.85
N LYS A 259 23.03 -9.63 -26.90
CA LYS A 259 24.35 -10.24 -26.83
C LYS A 259 25.43 -9.22 -27.11
N ASP A 260 25.35 -8.55 -28.26
CA ASP A 260 26.43 -7.70 -28.74
C ASP A 260 25.93 -6.28 -29.06
N PHE A 261 24.87 -6.14 -29.87
CA PHE A 261 24.44 -4.83 -30.37
C PHE A 261 23.01 -4.84 -30.91
N GLU A 262 22.35 -3.69 -30.80
CA GLU A 262 21.15 -3.37 -31.58
C GLU A 262 21.35 -2.05 -32.33
N ASP A 263 21.00 -2.04 -33.63
CA ASP A 263 21.18 -0.85 -34.48
C ASP A 263 20.30 0.32 -34.03
N ARG A 264 19.08 0.01 -33.61
CA ARG A 264 18.09 0.99 -33.17
C ARG A 264 17.18 0.41 -32.11
N ILE A 265 17.32 0.90 -30.89
CA ILE A 265 16.35 0.70 -29.81
C ILE A 265 14.98 1.15 -30.30
N PHE A 266 13.99 0.26 -30.27
CA PHE A 266 12.67 0.56 -30.80
C PHE A 266 11.88 1.44 -29.81
N PRO A 267 11.54 2.71 -30.13
CA PRO A 267 10.96 3.61 -29.12
C PRO A 267 9.60 3.17 -28.58
N ALA A 268 8.82 2.41 -29.34
CA ALA A 268 7.54 1.87 -28.86
C ALA A 268 7.69 0.72 -27.86
N ALA A 269 8.89 0.17 -27.69
CA ALA A 269 9.22 -0.78 -26.62
C ALA A 269 9.54 -0.09 -25.28
N SER A 270 9.55 1.26 -25.23
CA SER A 270 9.79 2.01 -23.99
C SER A 270 8.57 2.02 -23.06
N ASN A 271 8.78 2.55 -21.83
CA ASN A 271 7.73 2.72 -20.82
C ASN A 271 7.02 1.38 -20.44
N VAL A 272 7.78 0.29 -20.46
CA VAL A 272 7.35 -1.07 -20.12
C VAL A 272 8.37 -1.71 -19.16
N PRO A 273 7.96 -2.68 -18.32
CA PRO A 273 8.91 -3.45 -17.52
C PRO A 273 9.89 -4.21 -18.42
N CYS A 274 11.17 -4.20 -18.01
CA CYS A 274 12.24 -4.91 -18.71
C CYS A 274 12.94 -5.88 -17.75
N VAL A 275 13.02 -7.14 -18.14
CA VAL A 275 13.78 -8.18 -17.44
C VAL A 275 15.04 -8.46 -18.23
N HIS A 276 16.21 -8.18 -17.65
CA HIS A 276 17.46 -8.60 -18.25
C HIS A 276 17.77 -10.06 -17.93
N ILE A 277 18.12 -10.81 -18.98
CA ILE A 277 18.60 -12.19 -18.92
C ILE A 277 19.89 -12.35 -19.73
N SER A 278 20.68 -13.37 -19.38
CA SER A 278 21.87 -13.71 -20.15
C SER A 278 21.52 -14.12 -21.59
N PRO A 279 22.32 -13.73 -22.60
CA PRO A 279 22.15 -14.22 -23.97
C PRO A 279 22.56 -15.70 -24.13
N VAL A 280 23.14 -16.32 -23.10
CA VAL A 280 23.54 -17.75 -23.10
C VAL A 280 22.30 -18.64 -23.12
N VAL A 281 22.26 -19.57 -24.06
CA VAL A 281 21.14 -20.49 -24.30
C VAL A 281 21.44 -21.93 -23.82
N PRO A 282 20.44 -22.67 -23.30
CA PRO A 282 19.10 -22.20 -22.92
C PRO A 282 19.12 -21.41 -21.61
N MET A 283 18.16 -20.51 -21.40
CA MET A 283 18.02 -19.80 -20.12
C MET A 283 17.76 -20.75 -18.94
N SER A 284 18.17 -20.31 -17.75
CA SER A 284 17.92 -21.03 -16.49
C SER A 284 16.44 -21.07 -16.15
N GLU A 285 16.00 -22.08 -15.39
CA GLU A 285 14.61 -22.12 -14.89
C GLU A 285 14.29 -20.93 -13.99
N ARG A 286 15.26 -20.48 -13.19
CA ARG A 286 15.13 -19.25 -12.40
C ARG A 286 14.82 -18.04 -13.27
N ASP A 287 15.48 -17.89 -14.41
CA ASP A 287 15.19 -16.78 -15.34
C ASP A 287 13.83 -16.93 -16.01
N VAL A 288 13.39 -18.16 -16.33
CA VAL A 288 12.03 -18.41 -16.85
C VAL A 288 11.02 -17.92 -15.82
N LEU A 289 11.19 -18.29 -14.55
CA LEU A 289 10.32 -17.87 -13.47
C LEU A 289 10.35 -16.34 -13.27
N ARG A 290 11.52 -15.69 -13.29
CA ARG A 290 11.64 -14.21 -13.21
C ARG A 290 10.86 -13.52 -14.34
N VAL A 291 10.96 -14.04 -15.56
CA VAL A 291 10.26 -13.54 -16.74
C VAL A 291 8.74 -13.72 -16.58
N LEU A 292 8.29 -14.91 -16.19
CA LEU A 292 6.87 -15.20 -15.98
C LEU A 292 6.28 -14.39 -14.82
N SER A 293 6.97 -14.30 -13.67
CA SER A 293 6.57 -13.45 -12.55
C SER A 293 6.36 -12.01 -13.02
N THR A 294 7.31 -11.45 -13.78
CA THR A 294 7.20 -10.08 -14.30
C THR A 294 6.04 -9.92 -15.29
N ALA A 295 5.85 -10.88 -16.19
CA ALA A 295 4.75 -10.86 -17.15
C ALA A 295 3.38 -10.89 -16.46
N ILE A 296 3.18 -11.78 -15.49
CA ILE A 296 1.91 -11.93 -14.78
C ILE A 296 1.68 -10.72 -13.86
N ILE A 297 2.68 -10.29 -13.09
CA ILE A 297 2.57 -9.09 -12.24
C ILE A 297 2.23 -7.85 -13.08
N GLU A 298 2.88 -7.65 -14.23
CA GLU A 298 2.56 -6.53 -15.11
C GLU A 298 1.14 -6.63 -15.66
N THR A 299 0.67 -7.84 -15.97
CA THR A 299 -0.70 -8.08 -16.41
C THR A 299 -1.70 -7.73 -15.32
N VAL A 300 -1.47 -8.19 -14.08
CA VAL A 300 -2.29 -7.84 -12.92
C VAL A 300 -2.27 -6.34 -12.70
N ARG A 301 -1.08 -5.71 -12.67
CA ARG A 301 -0.92 -4.26 -12.51
C ARG A 301 -1.69 -3.47 -13.55
N TYR A 302 -1.60 -3.87 -14.81
CA TYR A 302 -2.28 -3.20 -15.90
C TYR A 302 -3.81 -3.25 -15.75
N ASN A 303 -4.38 -4.43 -15.50
CA ASN A 303 -5.83 -4.61 -15.37
C ASN A 303 -6.37 -3.98 -14.08
N TYR A 304 -5.72 -4.26 -12.94
CA TYR A 304 -6.09 -3.70 -11.63
C TYR A 304 -6.08 -2.17 -11.65
N SER A 305 -5.07 -1.57 -12.28
CA SER A 305 -4.98 -0.11 -12.43
C SER A 305 -6.19 0.48 -13.14
N LEU A 306 -6.58 -0.10 -14.29
CA LEU A 306 -7.75 0.38 -15.05
C LEU A 306 -9.04 0.20 -14.27
N GLN A 307 -9.23 -0.96 -13.62
CA GLN A 307 -10.39 -1.20 -12.76
C GLN A 307 -10.46 -0.19 -11.60
N CYS A 308 -9.33 0.17 -10.98
CA CYS A 308 -9.28 1.19 -9.93
C CYS A 308 -9.69 2.56 -10.48
N LEU A 309 -9.15 2.97 -11.64
CA LEU A 309 -9.52 4.23 -12.29
C LEU A 309 -11.01 4.26 -12.64
N ASP A 310 -11.57 3.16 -13.12
CA ASP A 310 -13.00 3.02 -13.35
C ASP A 310 -13.81 3.16 -12.06
N SER A 311 -13.40 2.50 -10.96
CA SER A 311 -14.04 2.65 -9.65
C SER A 311 -13.98 4.10 -9.15
N TYR A 312 -12.86 4.80 -9.32
CA TYR A 312 -12.72 6.21 -8.97
C TYR A 312 -13.64 7.12 -9.81
N ARG A 313 -13.76 6.84 -11.11
CA ARG A 313 -14.69 7.53 -12.01
C ARG A 313 -16.15 7.31 -11.61
N LEU A 314 -16.54 6.08 -11.24
CA LEU A 314 -17.87 5.76 -10.73
C LEU A 314 -18.15 6.43 -9.37
N ALA A 315 -17.12 6.55 -8.52
CA ALA A 315 -17.20 7.27 -7.25
C ALA A 315 -17.17 8.81 -7.40
N GLY A 316 -17.00 9.34 -8.62
CA GLY A 316 -17.01 10.77 -8.91
C GLY A 316 -15.68 11.49 -8.62
N TRP A 317 -14.57 10.75 -8.47
CA TRP A 317 -13.25 11.34 -8.28
C TRP A 317 -12.62 11.79 -9.60
N ILE A 318 -13.05 11.17 -10.72
CA ILE A 318 -12.57 11.44 -12.08
C ILE A 318 -13.77 11.78 -12.96
N ASP A 319 -13.61 12.77 -13.85
CA ASP A 319 -14.66 13.14 -14.82
C ASP A 319 -15.00 11.98 -15.77
N GLN A 320 -16.28 11.90 -16.17
CA GLN A 320 -16.78 10.84 -17.05
C GLN A 320 -16.17 10.87 -18.46
N ASN A 321 -15.77 12.06 -18.94
CA ASN A 321 -15.20 12.27 -20.27
C ASN A 321 -13.68 12.10 -20.31
N CYS A 322 -13.04 11.86 -19.16
CA CYS A 322 -11.60 11.63 -19.07
C CYS A 322 -11.22 10.28 -19.69
N ALA A 323 -10.16 10.25 -20.51
CA ALA A 323 -9.56 8.97 -20.92
C ALA A 323 -8.81 8.34 -19.75
N LEU A 324 -8.82 7.01 -19.68
CA LEU A 324 -8.10 6.24 -18.67
C LEU A 324 -6.96 5.46 -19.33
N THR A 325 -5.76 5.53 -18.76
CA THR A 325 -4.61 4.74 -19.23
C THR A 325 -3.99 3.99 -18.06
N ALA A 326 -3.59 2.74 -18.26
CA ALA A 326 -3.02 1.90 -17.20
C ALA A 326 -1.60 2.32 -16.78
N ARG A 327 -1.00 3.26 -17.50
CA ARG A 327 0.36 3.78 -17.34
C ARG A 327 0.34 5.27 -17.71
N PRO A 328 1.38 6.04 -17.36
CA PRO A 328 1.56 7.36 -17.92
C PRO A 328 1.38 7.39 -19.43
N PRO A 329 0.65 8.37 -19.97
CA PRO A 329 0.29 8.40 -21.38
C PRO A 329 1.52 8.51 -22.27
N GLU A 330 1.51 7.79 -23.39
CA GLU A 330 2.54 7.91 -24.42
C GLU A 330 2.10 8.85 -25.54
N ILE A 331 3.04 9.57 -26.16
CA ILE A 331 2.77 10.55 -27.22
C ILE A 331 1.84 9.99 -28.31
N ARG A 332 2.07 8.75 -28.77
CA ARG A 332 1.22 8.11 -29.80
C ARG A 332 -0.23 7.92 -29.34
N GLN A 333 -0.44 7.51 -28.09
CA GLN A 333 -1.77 7.34 -27.51
C GLN A 333 -2.46 8.71 -27.40
N VAL A 334 -1.73 9.73 -26.92
CA VAL A 334 -2.25 11.09 -26.81
C VAL A 334 -2.71 11.67 -28.14
N LEU A 335 -1.95 11.46 -29.22
CA LEU A 335 -2.36 11.90 -30.56
C LEU A 335 -3.67 11.23 -31.02
N SER A 336 -3.90 9.97 -30.62
CA SER A 336 -5.16 9.26 -30.90
C SER A 336 -6.33 9.86 -30.10
N TYR A 337 -6.13 10.08 -28.79
CA TYR A 337 -7.13 10.71 -27.92
C TYR A 337 -7.50 12.12 -28.37
N LYS A 338 -6.52 12.94 -28.75
CA LYS A 338 -6.74 14.30 -29.26
C LYS A 338 -7.55 14.31 -30.55
N LYS A 339 -7.31 13.37 -31.48
CA LYS A 339 -8.15 13.20 -32.68
C LYS A 339 -9.60 12.85 -32.33
N GLY A 340 -9.82 12.14 -31.23
CA GLY A 340 -11.14 11.84 -30.67
C GLY A 340 -11.74 12.96 -29.81
N GLY A 341 -11.08 14.11 -29.68
CA GLY A 341 -11.57 15.25 -28.88
C GLY A 341 -11.29 15.17 -27.38
N VAL A 342 -10.59 14.14 -26.90
CA VAL A 342 -10.25 13.97 -25.48
C VAL A 342 -9.01 14.79 -25.14
N ARG A 343 -9.09 15.57 -24.05
CA ARG A 343 -8.00 16.43 -23.56
C ARG A 343 -7.52 16.06 -22.16
N GLU A 344 -8.32 15.33 -21.40
CA GLU A 344 -8.02 14.91 -20.03
C GLU A 344 -7.71 13.41 -20.01
N ILE A 345 -6.59 13.05 -19.37
CA ILE A 345 -6.12 11.67 -19.29
C ILE A 345 -5.73 11.36 -17.84
N CYS A 346 -6.41 10.40 -17.23
CA CYS A 346 -6.11 9.94 -15.89
C CYS A 346 -5.34 8.61 -15.94
N TYR A 347 -4.27 8.51 -15.15
CA TYR A 347 -3.44 7.32 -15.02
C TYR A 347 -3.12 7.05 -13.54
N PRO A 348 -2.66 5.84 -13.17
CA PRO A 348 -2.39 5.50 -11.77
C PRO A 348 -1.24 6.31 -11.17
N GLU A 349 -1.27 6.47 -9.85
CA GLU A 349 -0.14 6.98 -9.07
C GLU A 349 1.16 6.17 -9.32
N PRO A 350 2.34 6.79 -9.16
CA PRO A 350 2.58 8.22 -8.91
C PRO A 350 2.56 9.06 -10.20
N PRO A 351 2.34 10.40 -10.12
CA PRO A 351 2.40 11.28 -11.27
C PRO A 351 3.81 11.35 -11.87
N VAL A 352 3.87 11.52 -13.19
CA VAL A 352 5.10 11.84 -13.93
C VAL A 352 5.56 13.26 -13.60
N TYR A 353 6.87 13.48 -13.51
CA TYR A 353 7.42 14.80 -13.21
C TYR A 353 7.20 15.77 -14.36
N SER A 354 7.09 17.06 -14.02
CA SER A 354 6.84 18.14 -14.99
C SER A 354 7.84 18.18 -16.15
N ILE A 355 9.10 17.84 -15.92
CA ILE A 355 10.15 17.81 -16.97
C ILE A 355 9.93 16.65 -17.95
N GLU A 356 9.56 15.45 -17.48
CA GLU A 356 9.23 14.31 -18.35
C GLU A 356 7.88 14.50 -19.06
N ALA A 357 7.01 15.32 -18.46
CA ALA A 357 5.66 15.64 -18.92
C ALA A 357 5.55 16.97 -19.70
N ASP A 358 6.66 17.62 -20.07
CA ASP A 358 6.68 18.94 -20.71
C ASP A 358 5.86 19.00 -22.01
N TRP A 359 5.86 17.90 -22.76
CA TRP A 359 5.12 17.71 -23.98
C TRP A 359 3.59 17.69 -23.78
N HIS A 360 3.08 17.50 -22.55
CA HIS A 360 1.65 17.60 -22.26
C HIS A 360 1.12 19.01 -22.60
N GLU A 361 1.85 20.05 -22.23
CA GLU A 361 1.50 21.44 -22.53
C GLU A 361 1.55 21.70 -24.04
N ALA A 362 2.62 21.24 -24.71
CA ALA A 362 2.77 21.36 -26.15
C ALA A 362 1.67 20.65 -26.96
N LEU A 363 1.09 19.57 -26.41
CA LEU A 363 -0.04 18.86 -27.00
C LEU A 363 -1.40 19.32 -26.49
N GLU A 364 -1.46 20.31 -25.59
CA GLU A 364 -2.68 20.86 -24.99
C GLU A 364 -3.53 19.78 -24.29
N ILE A 365 -2.87 18.90 -23.54
CA ILE A 365 -3.53 17.87 -22.74
C ILE A 365 -3.26 18.05 -21.25
N GLN A 366 -4.19 17.58 -20.44
CA GLN A 366 -4.07 17.51 -19.00
C GLN A 366 -3.99 16.04 -18.57
N ALA A 367 -2.78 15.60 -18.25
CA ALA A 367 -2.56 14.28 -17.68
C ALA A 367 -2.36 14.38 -16.17
N PHE A 368 -3.11 13.58 -15.41
CA PHE A 368 -3.12 13.63 -13.94
C PHE A 368 -3.38 12.25 -13.34
N THR A 369 -3.28 12.13 -12.03
CA THR A 369 -3.57 10.90 -11.27
C THR A 369 -4.76 11.12 -10.34
N PRO A 370 -5.42 10.05 -9.83
CA PRO A 370 -6.62 10.22 -8.99
C PRO A 370 -6.42 11.08 -7.75
N LEU A 371 -5.20 11.13 -7.19
CA LEU A 371 -4.88 11.88 -5.99
C LEU A 371 -3.96 13.08 -6.27
N TRP A 372 -3.70 13.43 -7.53
CA TRP A 372 -2.89 14.59 -7.88
C TRP A 372 -3.21 15.15 -9.28
N SER A 373 -3.43 16.46 -9.34
CA SER A 373 -3.48 17.21 -10.60
C SER A 373 -2.60 18.46 -10.50
N PRO A 374 -1.90 18.86 -11.58
CA PRO A 374 -1.12 20.10 -11.62
C PRO A 374 -1.91 21.36 -11.25
N SER A 375 -3.23 21.38 -11.48
CA SER A 375 -4.09 22.53 -11.12
C SER A 375 -4.28 22.70 -9.62
N GLU A 376 -3.93 21.69 -8.81
CA GLU A 376 -4.07 21.71 -7.36
C GLU A 376 -2.79 22.15 -6.64
N ARG A 377 -1.79 22.61 -7.40
CA ARG A 377 -0.58 23.18 -6.84
C ARG A 377 -0.93 24.34 -5.91
N ASP A 378 -0.23 24.43 -4.78
CA ASP A 378 -0.37 25.49 -3.77
C ASP A 378 -1.75 25.63 -3.10
N CYS A 379 -2.72 24.75 -3.38
CA CYS A 379 -4.07 24.84 -2.83
C CYS A 379 -4.14 24.66 -1.31
N LEU A 380 -3.05 24.21 -0.66
CA LEU A 380 -2.94 24.08 0.79
C LEU A 380 -1.81 24.95 1.37
N SER A 381 -1.35 25.98 0.65
CA SER A 381 -0.23 26.85 1.07
C SER A 381 -0.44 27.58 2.40
N ASP A 382 -1.69 27.79 2.83
CA ASP A 382 -2.08 28.38 4.10
C ASP A 382 -2.32 27.33 5.22
N LYS A 383 -2.22 26.04 4.90
CA LYS A 383 -2.56 24.95 5.82
C LYS A 383 -1.33 24.41 6.54
N ARG A 384 -1.46 24.34 7.86
CA ARG A 384 -0.50 23.74 8.79
C ARG A 384 -1.08 22.43 9.31
N VAL A 385 -0.72 21.31 8.71
CA VAL A 385 -1.36 20.01 8.98
C VAL A 385 -0.47 19.20 9.92
N GLY A 386 -1.00 18.88 11.10
CA GLY A 386 -0.31 17.99 12.03
C GLY A 386 -0.57 16.53 11.74
N ILE A 387 0.48 15.72 11.67
CA ILE A 387 0.40 14.26 11.46
C ILE A 387 0.71 13.56 12.79
N SER A 388 -0.25 12.80 13.30
CA SER A 388 -0.20 12.08 14.57
C SER A 388 -0.26 10.58 14.28
N ILE A 389 0.90 10.01 13.93
CA ILE A 389 1.04 8.60 13.55
C ILE A 389 2.10 7.94 14.42
N SER A 390 1.78 6.76 14.95
CA SER A 390 2.66 5.93 15.76
C SER A 390 2.38 4.44 15.53
N ASP A 391 3.36 3.60 15.87
CA ASP A 391 3.28 2.14 15.76
C ASP A 391 2.06 1.56 16.46
N VAL A 392 1.57 0.44 15.95
CA VAL A 392 0.60 -0.44 16.60
C VAL A 392 1.33 -1.71 17.01
N SER A 393 1.12 -2.16 18.25
CA SER A 393 1.73 -3.39 18.76
C SER A 393 1.19 -4.59 17.98
N GLY A 394 2.08 -5.49 17.54
CA GLY A 394 1.69 -6.67 16.78
C GLY A 394 0.89 -7.66 17.62
N ASP A 395 -0.24 -8.11 17.10
CA ASP A 395 -1.13 -9.10 17.70
C ASP A 395 -1.05 -10.47 16.99
N GLY A 396 0.02 -10.72 16.21
CA GLY A 396 0.14 -11.91 15.38
C GLY A 396 -0.91 -12.00 14.26
N PHE A 397 -1.47 -10.86 13.84
CA PHE A 397 -2.55 -10.76 12.86
C PHE A 397 -3.87 -11.39 13.33
N ALA A 398 -4.08 -11.41 14.65
CA ALA A 398 -5.27 -11.99 15.25
C ALA A 398 -6.50 -11.08 15.13
N THR A 399 -6.35 -9.75 15.19
CA THR A 399 -7.48 -8.81 15.19
C THR A 399 -7.29 -7.61 14.26
N HIS A 400 -6.04 -7.18 14.03
CA HIS A 400 -5.77 -6.00 13.19
C HIS A 400 -5.61 -6.35 11.70
N HIS A 401 -5.24 -7.58 11.39
CA HIS A 401 -5.07 -8.15 10.04
C HIS A 401 -4.20 -7.37 9.04
N ILE A 402 -3.51 -6.32 9.46
CA ILE A 402 -2.76 -5.41 8.60
C ILE A 402 -1.28 -5.44 8.98
N HIS A 403 -0.41 -5.46 7.96
CA HIS A 403 1.03 -5.43 8.16
C HIS A 403 1.53 -4.05 8.63
N PRO A 404 2.52 -3.95 9.54
CA PRO A 404 3.03 -2.67 10.07
C PRO A 404 3.46 -1.65 9.00
N ASP A 405 4.04 -2.10 7.89
CA ASP A 405 4.38 -1.23 6.75
C ASP A 405 3.19 -0.46 6.15
N HIS A 406 1.95 -0.85 6.45
CA HIS A 406 0.76 -0.13 5.99
C HIS A 406 0.65 1.29 6.58
N LEU A 407 1.00 1.45 7.87
CA LEU A 407 1.10 2.77 8.50
C LEU A 407 2.24 3.61 7.91
N VAL A 408 3.36 2.96 7.54
CA VAL A 408 4.49 3.63 6.88
C VAL A 408 4.05 4.19 5.53
N ARG A 409 3.36 3.39 4.72
CA ARG A 409 2.81 3.82 3.43
C ARG A 409 1.80 4.94 3.58
N LEU A 410 0.93 4.89 4.58
CA LEU A 410 0.01 6.00 4.91
C LEU A 410 0.80 7.29 5.19
N ALA A 411 1.82 7.24 6.05
CA ALA A 411 2.63 8.40 6.37
C ALA A 411 3.34 8.98 5.13
N GLN A 412 3.88 8.11 4.26
CA GLN A 412 4.49 8.53 2.99
C GLN A 412 3.48 9.20 2.05
N ASP A 413 2.28 8.65 1.90
CA ASP A 413 1.25 9.20 1.01
C ASP A 413 0.68 10.51 1.54
N LEU A 414 0.42 10.60 2.84
CA LEU A 414 0.05 11.87 3.47
C LEU A 414 1.13 12.92 3.26
N ALA A 415 2.40 12.58 3.53
CA ALA A 415 3.51 13.50 3.33
C ALA A 415 3.57 13.99 1.87
N ARG A 416 3.58 13.05 0.91
CA ARG A 416 3.66 13.36 -0.51
C ARG A 416 2.53 14.28 -0.97
N HIS A 417 1.29 13.91 -0.70
CA HIS A 417 0.14 14.61 -1.25
C HIS A 417 -0.15 15.95 -0.57
N LEU A 418 0.19 16.10 0.72
CA LEU A 418 0.06 17.39 1.42
C LEU A 418 1.17 18.36 1.02
N LEU A 419 2.43 17.90 0.98
CA LEU A 419 3.58 18.73 0.60
C LEU A 419 3.52 19.16 -0.88
N ALA A 420 3.05 18.28 -1.78
CA ALA A 420 2.87 18.65 -3.19
C ALA A 420 1.88 19.82 -3.38
N ARG A 421 0.95 20.02 -2.42
CA ARG A 421 -0.01 21.13 -2.38
C ARG A 421 0.45 22.29 -1.52
N SER A 422 1.72 22.29 -1.12
CA SER A 422 2.40 23.33 -0.34
C SER A 422 1.90 23.47 1.10
N ALA A 423 1.27 22.44 1.67
CA ALA A 423 0.98 22.41 3.09
C ALA A 423 2.28 22.38 3.92
N THR A 424 2.25 23.03 5.08
CA THR A 424 3.30 22.84 6.10
C THR A 424 2.93 21.65 6.98
N LEU A 425 3.84 20.69 7.13
CA LEU A 425 3.60 19.52 7.97
C LEU A 425 4.19 19.72 9.36
N LEU A 426 3.40 19.40 10.39
CA LEU A 426 3.83 19.44 11.79
C LEU A 426 3.92 18.01 12.30
N TYR A 427 5.11 17.56 12.69
CA TYR A 427 5.32 16.20 13.17
C TYR A 427 6.08 16.20 14.50
N GLY A 428 5.61 15.41 15.48
CA GLY A 428 6.18 15.33 16.83
C GLY A 428 6.93 14.02 17.11
N GLY A 429 7.47 13.39 16.07
CA GLY A 429 8.11 12.07 16.17
C GLY A 429 9.57 12.12 16.61
N ASP A 430 10.07 10.97 17.06
CA ASP A 430 11.49 10.79 17.36
C ASP A 430 12.32 10.66 16.06
N LEU A 431 13.57 11.11 16.12
CA LEU A 431 14.51 11.02 15.00
C LEU A 431 15.28 9.71 15.02
N ARG A 432 14.56 8.58 14.95
CA ARG A 432 15.17 7.24 14.88
C ARG A 432 15.26 6.73 13.44
N PRO A 433 16.33 5.99 13.06
CA PRO A 433 16.41 5.31 11.78
C PRO A 433 15.24 4.34 11.59
N GLY A 434 14.65 4.32 10.39
CA GLY A 434 13.50 3.49 10.05
C GLY A 434 12.18 3.91 10.73
N GLY A 435 12.15 5.07 11.40
CA GLY A 435 10.93 5.65 11.97
C GLY A 435 10.11 6.44 10.95
N PHE A 436 8.85 6.75 11.27
CA PHE A 436 7.97 7.56 10.42
C PHE A 436 8.57 8.92 10.04
N THR A 437 9.34 9.55 10.93
CA THR A 437 10.02 10.82 10.65
C THR A 437 10.95 10.71 9.44
N GLU A 438 11.69 9.60 9.32
CA GLU A 438 12.57 9.36 8.17
C GLU A 438 11.78 9.34 6.87
N PHE A 439 10.70 8.54 6.84
CA PHE A 439 9.89 8.37 5.64
C PHE A 439 9.19 9.67 5.21
N ILE A 440 8.69 10.48 6.16
CA ILE A 440 8.10 11.79 5.86
C ILE A 440 9.15 12.75 5.28
N LEU A 441 10.34 12.79 5.88
CA LEU A 441 11.42 13.69 5.45
C LEU A 441 12.05 13.26 4.11
N ASP A 442 12.16 11.96 3.85
CA ASP A 442 12.62 11.44 2.56
C ASP A 442 11.63 11.78 1.44
N GLU A 443 10.31 11.66 1.67
CA GLU A 443 9.30 12.14 0.69
C GLU A 443 9.43 13.65 0.44
N ALA A 444 9.61 14.45 1.50
CA ALA A 444 9.80 15.90 1.37
C ALA A 444 11.03 16.24 0.52
N ARG A 445 12.16 15.56 0.77
CA ARG A 445 13.41 15.74 0.01
C ARG A 445 13.23 15.37 -1.46
N ILE A 446 12.62 14.22 -1.75
CA ILE A 446 12.40 13.78 -3.13
C ILE A 446 11.47 14.76 -3.86
N LEU A 447 10.42 15.27 -3.21
CA LEU A 447 9.54 16.28 -3.80
C LEU A 447 10.28 17.57 -4.11
N LYS A 448 11.12 18.04 -3.18
CA LYS A 448 11.91 19.25 -3.37
C LYS A 448 12.82 19.13 -4.60
N ASP A 449 13.58 18.04 -4.71
CA ASP A 449 14.51 17.82 -5.82
C ASP A 449 13.80 17.83 -7.18
N ARG A 450 12.50 17.53 -7.20
CA ARG A 450 11.69 17.43 -8.41
C ARG A 450 10.90 18.68 -8.74
N LEU A 451 10.44 19.42 -7.73
CA LEU A 451 9.70 20.67 -7.91
C LEU A 451 10.63 21.87 -8.15
N GLY A 452 11.90 21.80 -7.73
CA GLY A 452 12.91 22.83 -8.02
C GLY A 452 12.70 24.19 -7.33
N GLU A 453 11.71 24.31 -6.45
CA GLU A 453 11.27 25.55 -5.81
C GLU A 453 11.55 25.60 -4.29
N ALA A 454 11.08 26.65 -3.62
CA ALA A 454 11.13 26.79 -2.16
C ALA A 454 10.51 25.55 -1.51
N ALA A 455 11.29 24.88 -0.65
CA ALA A 455 10.96 23.57 -0.15
C ALA A 455 9.62 23.56 0.62
N PRO A 456 8.78 22.53 0.42
CA PRO A 456 7.72 22.19 1.36
C PRO A 456 8.31 22.02 2.77
N ARG A 457 7.75 22.70 3.77
CA ARG A 457 8.32 22.74 5.13
C ARG A 457 7.75 21.61 5.99
N VAL A 458 8.64 20.81 6.56
CA VAL A 458 8.33 19.89 7.64
C VAL A 458 8.87 20.47 8.94
N GLU A 459 7.97 20.85 9.85
CA GLU A 459 8.31 21.25 11.21
C GLU A 459 8.37 20.01 12.10
N ASN A 460 9.58 19.71 12.58
CA ASN A 460 9.83 18.67 13.55
C ASN A 460 9.76 19.26 14.97
N HIS A 461 8.69 18.98 15.70
CA HIS A 461 8.42 19.47 17.04
C HIS A 461 9.06 18.54 18.07
N LEU A 462 9.96 19.06 18.91
CA LEU A 462 10.67 18.28 19.92
C LEU A 462 10.55 18.93 21.29
N ALA A 463 10.02 18.17 22.26
CA ALA A 463 10.03 18.54 23.67
C ALA A 463 11.42 18.40 24.27
N TRP A 464 11.76 19.19 25.29
CA TRP A 464 12.87 18.84 26.16
C TRP A 464 12.57 17.48 26.84
N PRO A 465 13.54 16.57 27.01
CA PRO A 465 14.96 16.68 26.64
C PRO A 465 15.30 16.10 25.26
N LEU A 466 14.33 15.82 24.38
CA LEU A 466 14.54 15.09 23.12
C LEU A 466 15.49 15.81 22.14
N TYR A 467 15.57 17.14 22.18
CA TYR A 467 16.48 17.91 21.35
C TYR A 467 17.84 18.17 22.00
N VAL A 468 18.04 17.77 23.26
CA VAL A 468 19.29 18.03 23.99
C VAL A 468 20.42 17.26 23.31
N SER A 469 21.39 18.04 22.83
CA SER A 469 22.39 17.72 21.80
C SER A 469 22.98 16.30 21.84
N ASP A 470 22.56 15.48 20.87
CA ASP A 470 23.18 14.21 20.47
C ASP A 470 23.86 14.37 19.08
N PRO A 471 25.05 13.79 18.82
CA PRO A 471 25.58 13.64 17.47
C PRO A 471 24.56 13.18 16.41
N GLU A 472 23.63 12.30 16.78
CA GLU A 472 22.56 11.82 15.91
C GLU A 472 21.62 12.95 15.48
N MET A 473 21.11 13.76 16.43
CA MET A 473 20.27 14.92 16.16
C MET A 473 20.93 15.91 15.20
N THR A 474 22.24 16.12 15.36
CA THR A 474 23.03 16.99 14.47
C THR A 474 23.09 16.41 13.05
N ALA A 475 23.28 15.10 12.92
CA ALA A 475 23.30 14.42 11.63
C ALA A 475 21.94 14.52 10.90
N TRP A 476 20.83 14.38 11.62
CA TRP A 476 19.49 14.58 11.06
C TRP A 476 19.28 16.00 10.53
N ARG A 477 19.62 17.01 11.33
CA ARG A 477 19.55 18.41 10.91
C ARG A 477 20.41 18.68 9.68
N ALA A 478 21.60 18.11 9.61
CA ALA A 478 22.47 18.23 8.45
C ALA A 478 21.90 17.54 7.19
N ARG A 479 21.39 16.31 7.33
CA ARG A 479 20.83 15.52 6.22
C ARG A 479 19.57 16.15 5.62
N TYR A 480 18.73 16.79 6.45
CA TYR A 480 17.43 17.32 6.04
C TYR A 480 17.32 18.86 6.17
N ASN A 481 18.43 19.59 6.27
CA ASN A 481 18.46 21.05 6.46
C ASN A 481 17.64 21.85 5.41
N GLN A 482 17.38 21.23 4.28
CA GLN A 482 16.73 21.80 3.12
C GLN A 482 15.21 21.67 3.13
N VAL A 483 14.65 20.82 4.00
CA VAL A 483 13.21 20.50 4.07
C VAL A 483 12.67 20.48 5.50
N MET A 484 13.54 20.32 6.50
CA MET A 484 13.17 20.22 7.91
C MET A 484 13.52 21.50 8.68
N GLU A 485 12.56 21.99 9.46
CA GLU A 485 12.75 23.02 10.48
C GLU A 485 12.51 22.37 11.85
N THR A 486 13.42 22.53 12.81
CA THR A 486 13.23 21.98 14.16
C THR A 486 12.62 23.04 15.07
N VAL A 487 11.51 22.70 15.73
CA VAL A 487 10.84 23.54 16.72
C VAL A 487 11.05 22.91 18.09
N GLU A 488 11.92 23.53 18.90
CA GLU A 488 12.29 23.05 20.23
C GLU A 488 11.41 23.68 21.32
N TYR A 489 10.93 22.86 22.26
CA TYR A 489 10.08 23.30 23.37
C TYR A 489 10.80 23.13 24.71
N GLU A 490 11.09 24.26 25.34
CA GLU A 490 11.76 24.33 26.64
C GLU A 490 11.00 23.62 27.76
N ILE A 491 11.69 23.39 28.89
CA ILE A 491 11.07 22.80 30.08
C ILE A 491 9.92 23.69 30.57
N PRO A 492 8.71 23.14 30.79
CA PRO A 492 7.59 23.88 31.36
C PRO A 492 7.93 24.53 32.70
N GLY A 493 7.49 25.78 32.90
CA GLY A 493 7.90 26.58 34.05
C GLY A 493 7.48 26.01 35.41
N ASP A 494 6.44 25.18 35.46
CA ASP A 494 5.96 24.46 36.64
C ASP A 494 6.89 23.36 37.13
N ILE A 495 7.85 22.91 36.29
CA ILE A 495 8.77 21.80 36.60
C ILE A 495 10.23 22.12 36.28
N ALA A 496 10.53 23.35 35.86
CA ALA A 496 11.87 23.76 35.44
C ALA A 496 12.88 23.84 36.60
N ASP A 497 12.41 24.01 37.82
CA ASP A 497 13.26 24.13 39.01
C ASP A 497 14.08 22.84 39.23
N ASP A 498 15.36 23.01 39.56
CA ASP A 498 16.35 21.93 39.81
C ASP A 498 16.70 21.02 38.62
N LEU A 499 16.35 21.40 37.38
CA LEU A 499 16.73 20.66 36.17
C LEU A 499 17.86 21.33 35.39
N ASP A 500 18.84 20.51 35.00
CA ASP A 500 19.91 20.93 34.08
C ASP A 500 19.42 20.86 32.63
N LYS A 501 19.12 22.03 32.06
CA LYS A 501 18.63 22.18 30.68
C LYS A 501 19.57 21.56 29.64
N GLY A 502 20.88 21.53 29.91
CA GLY A 502 21.88 21.02 28.98
C GLY A 502 22.05 19.50 29.00
N ARG A 503 21.32 18.80 29.88
CA ARG A 503 21.50 17.35 30.11
C ARG A 503 20.27 16.56 29.70
N PHE A 504 20.50 15.51 28.90
CA PHE A 504 19.45 14.55 28.56
C PHE A 504 18.93 13.83 29.82
N LEU A 505 17.60 13.79 29.98
CA LEU A 505 16.93 13.16 31.12
C LEU A 505 16.18 11.88 30.69
N PRO A 506 16.68 10.67 30.98
CA PRO A 506 15.96 9.44 30.66
C PRO A 506 14.74 9.24 31.58
N PRO A 507 13.60 8.75 31.05
CA PRO A 507 12.38 8.48 31.84
C PRO A 507 12.48 7.13 32.57
N ASN A 508 13.42 7.02 33.51
CA ASN A 508 13.77 5.78 34.21
C ASN A 508 13.42 5.77 35.71
N THR A 509 12.82 6.84 36.20
CA THR A 509 12.30 6.97 37.57
C THR A 509 10.92 7.63 37.51
N PRO A 510 10.02 7.43 38.50
CA PRO A 510 8.71 8.08 38.49
C PRO A 510 8.79 9.60 38.31
N ARG A 511 9.74 10.27 38.98
CA ARG A 511 9.99 11.71 38.82
C ARG A 511 10.39 12.09 37.40
N ASN A 512 11.35 11.38 36.81
CA ASN A 512 11.80 11.67 35.44
C ASN A 512 10.71 11.37 34.41
N SER A 513 9.93 10.30 34.62
CA SER A 513 8.79 9.96 33.75
C SER A 513 7.68 11.02 33.83
N TYR A 514 7.43 11.59 35.00
CA TYR A 514 6.50 12.71 35.17
C TYR A 514 6.99 13.97 34.43
N ILE A 515 8.24 14.36 34.65
CA ILE A 515 8.88 15.50 33.96
C ILE A 515 8.80 15.31 32.44
N TRP A 516 9.20 14.12 31.96
CA TRP A 516 9.14 13.76 30.55
C TRP A 516 7.71 13.87 30.00
N SER A 517 6.72 13.32 30.72
CA SER A 517 5.31 13.43 30.35
C SER A 517 4.86 14.88 30.24
N ARG A 518 5.23 15.74 31.19
CA ARG A 518 4.84 17.16 31.21
C ARG A 518 5.43 17.94 30.04
N CYS A 519 6.70 17.69 29.71
CA CYS A 519 7.35 18.31 28.55
C CYS A 519 6.68 17.88 27.24
N LEU A 520 6.32 16.59 27.10
CA LEU A 520 5.57 16.11 25.94
C LEU A 520 4.18 16.76 25.83
N THR A 521 3.44 16.89 26.94
CA THR A 521 2.13 17.56 26.96
C THR A 521 2.26 19.01 26.48
N ASP A 522 3.24 19.78 26.99
CA ASP A 522 3.44 21.19 26.60
C ASP A 522 3.76 21.34 25.11
N MET A 523 4.67 20.51 24.59
CA MET A 523 4.98 20.44 23.16
C MET A 523 3.71 20.15 22.32
N ARG A 524 2.91 19.15 22.72
CA ARG A 524 1.67 18.77 22.03
C ARG A 524 0.66 19.92 22.05
N GLU A 525 0.45 20.55 23.20
CA GLU A 525 -0.47 21.67 23.34
C GLU A 525 -0.14 22.83 22.40
N ASN A 526 1.14 23.19 22.32
CA ASN A 526 1.61 24.27 21.46
C ASN A 526 1.57 23.89 19.97
N SER A 527 2.04 22.69 19.61
CA SER A 527 2.00 22.20 18.23
C SER A 527 0.56 22.10 17.71
N ILE A 528 -0.38 21.60 18.53
CA ILE A 528 -1.80 21.49 18.15
C ILE A 528 -2.43 22.88 18.02
N SER A 529 -2.06 23.82 18.89
CA SER A 529 -2.54 25.20 18.81
C SER A 529 -2.16 25.86 17.48
N SER A 530 -0.95 25.61 16.97
CA SER A 530 -0.45 26.16 15.71
C SER A 530 -0.88 25.40 14.45
N SER A 531 -1.52 24.23 14.59
CA SER A 531 -2.07 23.46 13.45
C SER A 531 -3.43 23.98 13.00
N THR A 532 -3.66 23.93 11.68
CA THR A 532 -4.96 24.13 11.03
C THR A 532 -5.85 22.89 11.16
N ALA A 533 -5.25 21.70 11.09
CA ALA A 533 -5.94 20.41 11.22
C ALA A 533 -4.99 19.31 11.72
N ARG A 534 -5.56 18.22 12.23
CA ARG A 534 -4.82 17.03 12.71
C ARG A 534 -5.28 15.77 12.01
N ILE A 535 -4.33 14.91 11.63
CA ILE A 535 -4.59 13.59 11.05
C ILE A 535 -4.01 12.55 11.99
N CYS A 536 -4.85 11.64 12.49
CA CYS A 536 -4.45 10.64 13.49
C CYS A 536 -4.65 9.22 12.95
N ALA A 537 -3.61 8.37 13.07
CA ALA A 537 -3.69 6.96 12.71
C ALA A 537 -2.80 6.09 13.63
N GLY A 538 -3.23 4.86 13.92
CA GLY A 538 -2.47 3.92 14.73
C GLY A 538 -2.38 4.35 16.21
N GLY A 539 -1.17 4.30 16.75
CA GLY A 539 -0.88 4.70 18.12
C GLY A 539 -0.77 3.53 19.10
N ARG A 540 0.34 3.50 19.85
CA ARG A 540 0.63 2.44 20.80
C ARG A 540 -0.38 2.43 21.93
N LEU A 541 -0.92 1.24 22.23
CA LEU A 541 -1.76 1.02 23.40
C LEU A 541 -0.95 0.87 24.68
N ALA A 542 0.27 0.32 24.58
CA ALA A 542 1.19 0.11 25.70
C ALA A 542 2.65 0.40 25.30
N GLY A 543 3.55 0.54 26.27
CA GLY A 543 4.97 0.86 26.04
C GLY A 543 5.20 2.27 25.49
N TYR A 544 4.23 3.17 25.66
CA TYR A 544 4.37 4.59 25.35
C TYR A 544 5.03 5.35 26.52
N LYS A 545 5.47 6.58 26.27
CA LYS A 545 6.03 7.48 27.29
C LYS A 545 5.06 8.62 27.53
N GLY A 546 4.60 8.77 28.77
CA GLY A 546 3.70 9.84 29.19
C GLY A 546 2.54 9.35 30.06
N LYS A 547 1.70 10.29 30.49
CA LYS A 547 0.53 10.04 31.36
C LYS A 547 -0.63 9.31 30.66
N MET A 548 -0.59 9.12 29.36
CA MET A 548 -1.57 8.37 28.55
C MET A 548 -0.95 8.09 27.17
N PRO A 549 -1.57 7.24 26.32
CA PRO A 549 -1.11 7.05 24.94
C PRO A 549 -0.93 8.39 24.22
N GLY A 550 0.21 8.58 23.55
CA GLY A 550 0.57 9.89 22.99
C GLY A 550 -0.42 10.42 21.95
N VAL A 551 -0.89 9.55 21.05
CA VAL A 551 -1.88 9.91 20.03
C VAL A 551 -3.26 10.16 20.66
N LEU A 552 -3.61 9.49 21.77
CA LEU A 552 -4.84 9.79 22.52
C LEU A 552 -4.79 11.20 23.11
N GLU A 553 -3.66 11.58 23.71
CA GLU A 553 -3.48 12.94 24.23
C GLU A 553 -3.63 13.98 23.11
N GLU A 554 -3.05 13.73 21.94
CA GLU A 554 -3.17 14.61 20.78
C GLU A 554 -4.62 14.73 20.27
N ILE A 555 -5.38 13.64 20.27
CA ILE A 555 -6.82 13.64 19.95
C ILE A 555 -7.59 14.53 20.94
N VAL A 556 -7.42 14.28 22.25
CA VAL A 556 -8.13 15.01 23.31
C VAL A 556 -7.80 16.51 23.25
N LEU A 557 -6.53 16.86 23.11
CA LEU A 557 -6.07 18.25 23.00
C LEU A 557 -6.63 18.94 21.74
N ALA A 558 -6.69 18.23 20.60
CA ALA A 558 -7.25 18.77 19.36
C ALA A 558 -8.76 19.03 19.49
N LEU A 559 -9.51 18.11 20.09
CA LEU A 559 -10.95 18.27 20.33
C LEU A 559 -11.24 19.43 21.30
N ASN A 560 -10.49 19.52 22.40
CA ASN A 560 -10.61 20.62 23.37
C ASN A 560 -10.35 21.99 22.74
N LYS A 561 -9.43 22.06 21.76
CA LYS A 561 -9.12 23.26 20.99
C LYS A 561 -10.00 23.44 19.75
N GLN A 562 -11.02 22.60 19.58
CA GLN A 562 -11.94 22.58 18.44
C GLN A 562 -11.25 22.53 17.08
N LYS A 563 -10.10 21.86 17.00
CA LYS A 563 -9.36 21.67 15.75
C LYS A 563 -10.06 20.62 14.89
N PRO A 564 -10.14 20.81 13.56
CA PRO A 564 -10.47 19.74 12.63
C PRO A 564 -9.54 18.54 12.85
N ILE A 565 -10.12 17.36 13.03
CA ILE A 565 -9.40 16.12 13.28
C ILE A 565 -9.88 15.03 12.34
N TYR A 566 -8.97 14.37 11.65
CA TYR A 566 -9.21 13.25 10.75
C TYR A 566 -8.77 11.98 11.47
N LEU A 567 -9.72 11.14 11.89
CA LEU A 567 -9.46 9.90 12.62
C LEU A 567 -9.49 8.68 11.67
N LEU A 568 -8.37 7.98 11.53
CA LEU A 568 -8.22 6.83 10.64
C LEU A 568 -8.17 5.54 11.47
N GLY A 569 -9.34 5.06 11.89
CA GLY A 569 -9.48 3.97 12.87
C GLY A 569 -9.08 2.58 12.36
N ALA A 570 -9.25 2.31 11.07
CA ALA A 570 -8.91 1.01 10.47
C ALA A 570 -7.40 0.69 10.45
N PHE A 571 -6.55 1.65 10.79
CA PHE A 571 -5.11 1.44 10.95
C PHE A 571 -4.73 0.98 12.37
N GLY A 572 -5.73 0.70 13.21
CA GLY A 572 -5.55 0.10 14.54
C GLY A 572 -5.10 1.08 15.62
N GLY A 573 -4.62 0.50 16.73
CA GLY A 573 -4.11 1.26 17.86
C GLY A 573 -5.16 2.12 18.55
N VAL A 574 -4.69 3.11 19.31
CA VAL A 574 -5.59 3.96 20.12
C VAL A 574 -6.57 4.77 19.28
N VAL A 575 -6.21 5.08 18.03
CA VAL A 575 -7.14 5.74 17.09
C VAL A 575 -8.30 4.80 16.73
N GLY A 576 -8.03 3.51 16.53
CA GLY A 576 -9.06 2.49 16.33
C GLY A 576 -10.02 2.40 17.52
N ASP A 577 -9.48 2.40 18.73
CA ASP A 577 -10.28 2.38 19.97
C ASP A 577 -11.16 3.62 20.13
N VAL A 578 -10.62 4.81 19.84
CA VAL A 578 -11.39 6.06 19.85
C VAL A 578 -12.49 6.02 18.77
N CYS A 579 -12.20 5.54 17.57
CA CYS A 579 -13.20 5.38 16.52
C CYS A 579 -14.31 4.41 16.93
N LYS A 580 -13.97 3.29 17.58
CA LYS A 580 -14.95 2.33 18.09
C LYS A 580 -15.87 2.98 19.12
N LEU A 581 -15.31 3.70 20.10
CA LEU A 581 -16.10 4.46 21.07
C LEU A 581 -17.06 5.46 20.40
N LEU A 582 -16.58 6.23 19.42
CA LEU A 582 -17.40 7.22 18.71
C LEU A 582 -18.50 6.60 17.84
N LEU A 583 -18.31 5.36 17.35
CA LEU A 583 -19.25 4.69 16.45
C LEU A 583 -20.26 3.81 17.17
N SER A 584 -19.87 3.10 18.24
CA SER A 584 -20.73 2.15 18.95
C SER A 584 -21.10 2.56 20.38
N ALA A 585 -20.49 3.63 20.91
CA ALA A 585 -20.57 4.02 22.32
C ALA A 585 -19.99 3.00 23.31
N ASP A 586 -19.34 1.94 22.82
CA ASP A 586 -18.62 0.98 23.68
C ASP A 586 -17.25 1.52 24.04
N VAL A 587 -16.92 1.51 25.33
CA VAL A 587 -15.59 1.91 25.82
C VAL A 587 -14.64 0.71 25.71
N PRO A 588 -13.61 0.76 24.85
CA PRO A 588 -12.59 -0.29 24.78
C PRO A 588 -11.79 -0.36 26.08
N GLU A 589 -11.39 -1.57 26.49
CA GLU A 589 -10.64 -1.78 27.74
C GLU A 589 -9.33 -0.99 27.80
N SER A 590 -8.68 -0.79 26.66
CA SER A 590 -7.47 0.02 26.53
C SER A 590 -7.67 1.49 26.92
N LEU A 591 -8.90 2.00 26.91
CA LEU A 591 -9.25 3.34 27.39
C LEU A 591 -9.64 3.36 28.88
N ALA A 592 -9.28 2.32 29.65
CA ALA A 592 -9.48 2.27 31.10
C ALA A 592 -8.15 2.34 31.85
N GLU A 593 -8.13 3.04 32.99
CA GLU A 593 -6.92 3.18 33.81
C GLU A 593 -6.36 1.84 34.29
N ASN A 594 -7.24 0.92 34.73
CA ASN A 594 -6.81 -0.40 35.20
C ASN A 594 -6.06 -1.19 34.13
N TRP A 595 -6.51 -1.10 32.87
CA TRP A 595 -5.82 -1.73 31.76
C TRP A 595 -4.44 -1.11 31.55
N GLN A 596 -4.34 0.21 31.65
CA GLN A 596 -3.07 0.92 31.49
C GLN A 596 -2.07 0.60 32.60
N ILE A 597 -2.54 0.43 33.84
CA ILE A 597 -1.73 -0.04 34.97
C ILE A 597 -1.20 -1.46 34.74
N THR A 598 -2.01 -2.36 34.20
CA THR A 598 -1.62 -3.77 34.00
C THR A 598 -0.70 -3.99 32.80
N HIS A 599 -0.73 -3.11 31.80
CA HIS A 599 0.03 -3.26 30.56
C HIS A 599 1.23 -2.32 30.43
N ASN A 600 1.42 -1.37 31.36
CA ASN A 600 2.55 -0.45 31.35
C ASN A 600 3.28 -0.44 32.70
N GLU A 601 4.53 -0.90 32.69
CA GLU A 601 5.38 -0.90 33.87
C GLU A 601 5.61 0.51 34.43
N GLY A 602 5.48 0.69 35.75
CA GLY A 602 5.69 1.97 36.42
C GLY A 602 4.58 3.02 36.20
N TYR A 603 3.48 2.67 35.52
CA TYR A 603 2.42 3.61 35.19
C TYR A 603 1.64 4.12 36.41
N SER A 604 1.42 3.26 37.42
CA SER A 604 0.74 3.65 38.67
C SER A 604 1.49 4.78 39.40
N ASP A 605 2.80 4.63 39.58
CA ASP A 605 3.64 5.62 40.26
C ASP A 605 3.68 6.95 39.48
N LEU A 606 3.72 6.86 38.15
CA LEU A 606 3.62 8.03 37.27
C LEU A 606 2.30 8.77 37.46
N GLN A 607 1.17 8.05 37.50
CA GLN A 607 -0.15 8.66 37.69
C GLN A 607 -0.32 9.27 39.08
N GLU A 608 0.15 8.62 40.13
CA GLU A 608 0.11 9.15 41.49
C GLU A 608 0.86 10.49 41.58
N LEU A 609 2.07 10.53 41.04
CA LEU A 609 2.87 11.76 41.00
C LEU A 609 2.24 12.82 40.10
N ALA A 610 1.74 12.44 38.92
CA ALA A 610 1.09 13.39 38.03
C ALA A 610 -0.17 14.01 38.69
N ARG A 611 -0.95 13.24 39.44
CA ARG A 611 -2.12 13.71 40.20
C ARG A 611 -1.76 14.66 41.33
N SER A 612 -0.69 14.39 42.08
CA SER A 612 -0.26 15.27 43.17
C SER A 612 0.14 16.67 42.68
N HIS A 613 0.53 16.78 41.40
CA HIS A 613 0.79 18.05 40.71
C HIS A 613 -0.37 18.54 39.82
N GLY A 614 -1.55 17.90 39.84
CA GLY A 614 -2.72 18.33 39.05
C GLY A 614 -2.66 18.03 37.55
N HIS A 615 -1.76 17.15 37.12
CA HIS A 615 -1.53 16.79 35.71
C HIS A 615 -1.77 15.31 35.41
N GLY A 616 -2.45 14.59 36.31
CA GLY A 616 -2.83 13.18 36.12
C GLY A 616 -3.77 12.95 34.93
N CYS A 617 -3.88 11.70 34.51
CA CYS A 617 -4.88 11.26 33.55
C CYS A 617 -6.16 10.84 34.27
N ASP A 618 -7.30 11.23 33.71
CA ASP A 618 -8.63 10.80 34.13
C ASP A 618 -9.33 10.18 32.91
N TYR A 619 -9.32 8.85 32.84
CA TYR A 619 -9.91 8.10 31.72
C TYR A 619 -11.43 8.17 31.72
N GLU A 620 -12.09 8.32 32.87
CA GLU A 620 -13.54 8.47 32.94
C GLU A 620 -13.94 9.81 32.29
N THR A 621 -13.27 10.90 32.68
CA THR A 621 -13.48 12.21 32.06
C THR A 621 -13.16 12.20 30.56
N ILE A 622 -12.07 11.54 30.14
CA ILE A 622 -11.70 11.43 28.72
C ILE A 622 -12.77 10.68 27.92
N THR A 623 -13.19 9.50 28.38
CA THR A 623 -14.18 8.67 27.66
C THR A 623 -15.54 9.35 27.57
N VAL A 624 -15.99 10.02 28.64
CA VAL A 624 -17.20 10.87 28.62
C VAL A 624 -17.05 12.02 27.63
N SER A 625 -15.92 12.72 27.64
CA SER A 625 -15.65 13.83 26.72
C SER A 625 -15.64 13.37 25.25
N LEU A 626 -14.98 12.25 24.96
CA LEU A 626 -14.96 11.66 23.62
C LEU A 626 -16.37 11.26 23.17
N GLY A 627 -17.10 10.53 24.02
CA GLY A 627 -18.47 10.08 23.72
C GLY A 627 -19.49 11.21 23.59
N SER A 628 -19.17 12.42 24.06
CA SER A 628 -20.04 13.59 23.90
C SER A 628 -20.04 14.19 22.49
N HIS A 629 -19.03 13.87 21.66
CA HIS A 629 -18.93 14.38 20.30
C HIS A 629 -19.74 13.50 19.33
N SER A 630 -20.55 14.13 18.48
CA SER A 630 -21.23 13.41 17.41
C SER A 630 -20.35 13.29 16.16
N VAL A 631 -20.49 12.19 15.41
CA VAL A 631 -19.77 12.02 14.14
C VAL A 631 -20.11 13.14 13.14
N SER A 632 -21.36 13.62 13.15
CA SER A 632 -21.80 14.75 12.31
C SER A 632 -21.03 16.05 12.60
N GLU A 633 -20.80 16.33 13.89
CA GLU A 633 -20.02 17.50 14.33
C GLU A 633 -18.57 17.40 13.87
N LEU A 634 -17.93 16.24 14.05
CA LEU A 634 -16.56 15.99 13.61
C LEU A 634 -16.45 16.13 12.08
N ALA A 635 -17.39 15.55 11.33
CA ALA A 635 -17.43 15.63 9.88
C ALA A 635 -17.51 17.08 9.38
N SER A 636 -18.44 17.87 9.94
CA SER A 636 -18.58 19.30 9.62
C SER A 636 -17.33 20.11 9.95
N ARG A 637 -16.66 19.80 11.07
CA ARG A 637 -15.37 20.40 11.41
C ARG A 637 -14.27 20.06 10.42
N CYS A 638 -14.35 18.94 9.73
CA CYS A 638 -13.39 18.51 8.73
C CYS A 638 -13.80 18.83 7.29
N GLY A 639 -14.92 19.53 7.06
CA GLY A 639 -15.38 19.85 5.70
C GLY A 639 -15.86 18.61 4.94
N LEU A 640 -16.32 17.60 5.66
CA LEU A 640 -16.81 16.33 5.11
C LEU A 640 -18.29 16.12 5.46
N GLU A 641 -18.98 15.33 4.66
CA GLU A 641 -20.28 14.79 5.04
C GLU A 641 -20.13 13.71 6.13
N GLU A 642 -21.16 13.48 6.94
CA GLU A 642 -21.12 12.49 8.02
C GLU A 642 -20.77 11.09 7.51
N ASN A 643 -21.33 10.69 6.36
CA ASN A 643 -21.03 9.39 5.75
C ASN A 643 -19.59 9.28 5.27
N GLU A 644 -19.02 10.38 4.75
CA GLU A 644 -17.62 10.43 4.32
C GLU A 644 -16.67 10.32 5.51
N TYR A 645 -16.99 11.00 6.61
CA TYR A 645 -16.21 10.90 7.83
C TYR A 645 -16.31 9.50 8.46
N LYS A 646 -17.49 8.87 8.45
CA LYS A 646 -17.64 7.46 8.86
C LYS A 646 -16.78 6.54 8.01
N ARG A 647 -16.77 6.74 6.69
CA ARG A 647 -15.89 5.98 5.78
C ARG A 647 -14.41 6.18 6.12
N LEU A 648 -13.98 7.42 6.39
CA LEU A 648 -12.61 7.71 6.82
C LEU A 648 -12.22 6.96 8.11
N MET A 649 -13.15 6.83 9.06
CA MET A 649 -12.91 6.13 10.33
C MET A 649 -12.72 4.62 10.17
N VAL A 650 -13.34 4.00 9.18
CA VAL A 650 -13.39 2.54 9.01
C VAL A 650 -12.67 2.02 7.77
N SER A 651 -12.18 2.90 6.88
CA SER A 651 -11.51 2.47 5.66
C SER A 651 -10.04 2.10 5.92
N PRO A 652 -9.61 0.86 5.57
CA PRO A 652 -8.21 0.49 5.58
C PRO A 652 -7.48 0.96 4.31
N PHE A 653 -8.15 1.62 3.36
CA PHE A 653 -7.60 1.94 2.05
C PHE A 653 -6.95 3.33 2.04
N VAL A 654 -5.61 3.35 2.02
CA VAL A 654 -4.80 4.58 2.03
C VAL A 654 -5.27 5.61 1.00
N GLY A 655 -5.59 5.19 -0.23
CA GLY A 655 -6.06 6.10 -1.28
C GLY A 655 -7.41 6.76 -0.95
N GLU A 656 -8.37 6.01 -0.37
CA GLU A 656 -9.66 6.56 0.08
C GLU A 656 -9.47 7.54 1.23
N CYS A 657 -8.63 7.19 2.22
CA CYS A 657 -8.32 8.08 3.33
C CYS A 657 -7.68 9.39 2.85
N VAL A 658 -6.66 9.31 1.98
CA VAL A 658 -5.97 10.49 1.42
C VAL A 658 -6.95 11.36 0.62
N TYR A 659 -7.79 10.75 -0.24
CA TYR A 659 -8.80 11.48 -1.00
C TYR A 659 -9.76 12.27 -0.08
N LEU A 660 -10.30 11.62 0.94
CA LEU A 660 -11.24 12.24 1.88
C LEU A 660 -10.57 13.35 2.70
N ILE A 661 -9.33 13.16 3.15
CA ILE A 661 -8.57 14.20 3.85
C ILE A 661 -8.34 15.42 2.94
N LEU A 662 -7.93 15.20 1.69
CA LEU A 662 -7.71 16.28 0.73
C LEU A 662 -9.00 17.01 0.39
N LYS A 663 -10.12 16.28 0.23
CA LYS A 663 -11.44 16.87 0.03
C LYS A 663 -11.81 17.79 1.20
N GLY A 664 -11.67 17.30 2.43
CA GLY A 664 -11.99 18.06 3.64
C GLY A 664 -11.12 19.32 3.82
N LEU A 665 -9.81 19.19 3.59
CA LEU A 665 -8.86 20.30 3.72
C LEU A 665 -9.08 21.42 2.69
N LYS A 666 -9.54 21.09 1.48
CA LYS A 666 -9.88 22.07 0.43
C LYS A 666 -11.22 22.78 0.69
N GLY A 667 -12.13 22.12 1.40
CA GLY A 667 -13.44 22.67 1.74
C GLY A 667 -13.43 23.73 2.84
N LYS A 668 -12.25 24.07 3.41
CA LYS A 668 -12.10 24.94 4.57
C LYS A 668 -11.01 25.99 4.46
#